data_AF-A0A6A6JU14-F1
#
_entry.id   AF-A0A6A6JU14-F1
#
_cell.length_a   1.000
_cell.length_b   1.000
_cell.length_c   1.000
_cell.angle_alpha   90.00
_cell.angle_beta   90.00
_cell.angle_gamma   90.00
#
_symmetry.space_group_name_H-M   'P 1'
#
loop_
_entity.id
_entity.type
_entity.pdbx_description
1 polymer ?
#
loop_
_entity_poly.entity_id
_entity_poly.type
_entity_poly.pdbx_seq_one_letter_code
_entity_poly.pdbx_strand_id
1 'polypeptide(L)'
;MSSNQQTSPPHRFDPNFTDSVINAIGPNCDPRLRFVMSSLIRHLHDFTREVELTVDEWMAGVKFINLIGQTSTPTRNEAHRMSDILGLESLVDEIAHKHVNESGEEPTSSSILGPFWSPNAPFRENGDSIIQDPHNGQVALMHGVIRDLDTKKPIPGAVIDIWQASSNGRYDFQDPENQTPNNLRGKFRCNDKGEYWFYCLKPTAYSLPTDGAAGVFFKALDRHPMRPAHIHLMITADGYKPVTTQLYPRDDPYVTNDTVFAVKDDLLIDFKPREGDAKATLDLEYNVTLAPKQGKTASREPIYARIAARRAPRPLIPLDLALLHNPAIADGWNSFIGAIRTQTTLSAAIKELAISRIAVLNHAVHEWDVHAALALKAGVTREGLRTVFTAEVIQRGEKMREEKEEGGLSREQWVLLAYTDQMTRGVEVDDGVVEALKGFLSEREVVELTATVAAYNCPHPKPVFWLAAGRRHASTKHPKGFVPPTQAELQELRESVQDFTRREIRPEVAARTDAENAFPNDMWKKLGDAGFLGITADEEYGGLGMGYQAHCVVMEEISRASGSIGLSYAAHSQLCVNQLMLNGTPEQKKKFLPGLISGEEIGALAMSEHSAGSDVVSMKMTAKEVDGGYVLDGTKMWITNGPDAHTIIVYAKTLPQAGSKGITAFIVPTTTSPGFSCARKLDKLGMRGSNTGELIFDSVFVPHAHVLGPINRGVHVLMEGLDLERLVLSAGPLGLMQACLDTVLPYVHQRKQFGAPIAHNQLVQGKLADMYTKMRASSSFTYAVARAVDESYQEPQIRTQDCAGAILYAAERATECALDAVQLMGGMGYMNEVPVGRILRDAKLYEIGAGTSEVRRMVIGRAFNREFAQ
;
A
#
# COMPACT_ATOMS: atom_id res chain seq x y z
N MET A 1 10.83 -39.50 41.60
CA MET A 1 9.75 -38.53 41.89
C MET A 1 9.34 -37.92 40.56
N SER A 2 8.10 -38.16 40.16
CA SER A 2 7.49 -37.69 38.92
C SER A 2 7.34 -36.18 38.89
N SER A 3 7.51 -35.57 37.72
CA SER A 3 6.77 -34.36 37.35
C SER A 3 6.08 -34.61 36.01
N ASN A 4 4.76 -34.84 36.10
CA ASN A 4 3.82 -34.90 35.00
C ASN A 4 3.98 -33.65 34.12
N GLN A 5 4.42 -33.81 32.87
CA GLN A 5 4.00 -32.91 31.81
C GLN A 5 2.61 -33.39 31.37
N GLN A 6 1.59 -32.63 31.76
CA GLN A 6 0.26 -32.74 31.17
C GLN A 6 0.39 -32.53 29.66
N THR A 7 0.26 -33.60 28.90
CA THR A 7 -0.01 -33.53 27.47
C THR A 7 -1.40 -32.89 27.32
N SER A 8 -1.44 -31.65 26.82
CA SER A 8 -2.70 -31.02 26.41
C SER A 8 -3.46 -31.97 25.48
N PRO A 9 -4.79 -32.10 25.62
CA PRO A 9 -5.57 -32.96 24.75
C PRO A 9 -5.38 -32.53 23.28
N PRO A 10 -5.46 -33.47 22.32
CA PRO A 10 -5.37 -33.12 20.91
C PRO A 10 -6.44 -32.07 20.58
N HIS A 11 -6.02 -30.90 20.11
CA HIS A 11 -6.94 -29.85 19.73
C HIS A 11 -7.87 -30.37 18.63
N ARG A 12 -9.18 -30.17 18.80
CA ARG A 12 -10.23 -30.58 17.86
C ARG A 12 -10.09 -29.93 16.47
N PHE A 13 -9.38 -28.80 16.39
CA PHE A 13 -9.15 -27.99 15.20
C PHE A 13 -7.65 -27.67 15.04
N ASP A 14 -7.20 -27.35 13.82
CA ASP A 14 -5.79 -27.10 13.53
C ASP A 14 -5.17 -26.05 14.48
N PRO A 15 -4.17 -26.42 15.29
CA PRO A 15 -3.54 -25.49 16.22
C PRO A 15 -2.70 -24.42 15.52
N ASN A 16 -2.21 -24.66 14.31
CA ASN A 16 -1.25 -23.80 13.60
C ASN A 16 -1.90 -22.75 12.68
N PHE A 17 -3.19 -22.90 12.38
CA PHE A 17 -3.92 -22.03 11.45
C PHE A 17 -3.79 -20.54 11.80
N THR A 18 -3.88 -20.20 13.09
CA THR A 18 -3.77 -18.82 13.58
C THR A 18 -2.40 -18.20 13.32
N ASP A 19 -1.32 -18.95 13.54
CA ASP A 19 0.04 -18.44 13.33
C ASP A 19 0.35 -18.30 11.83
N SER A 20 -0.20 -19.18 10.98
CA SER A 20 -0.13 -19.03 9.52
C SER A 20 -0.75 -17.73 9.03
N VAL A 21 -1.90 -17.32 9.60
CA VAL A 21 -2.54 -16.04 9.24
C VAL A 21 -1.74 -14.83 9.75
N ILE A 22 -1.14 -14.91 10.93
CA ILE A 22 -0.29 -13.84 11.49
C ILE A 22 0.99 -13.65 10.68
N ASN A 23 1.61 -14.76 10.24
CA ASN A 23 2.82 -14.74 9.43
C ASN A 23 2.61 -14.15 8.02
N ALA A 24 1.35 -14.04 7.57
CA ALA A 24 0.99 -13.38 6.32
C ALA A 24 1.03 -11.83 6.40
N ILE A 25 1.19 -11.22 7.58
CA ILE A 25 1.38 -9.77 7.69
C ILE A 25 2.70 -9.38 6.99
N GLY A 26 2.61 -8.57 5.95
CA GLY A 26 3.75 -8.21 5.10
C GLY A 26 4.83 -7.36 5.79
N PRO A 27 6.11 -7.46 5.39
CA PRO A 27 7.26 -6.82 6.08
C PRO A 27 7.23 -5.30 6.10
N ASN A 28 6.45 -4.66 5.22
CA ASN A 28 6.24 -3.21 5.19
C ASN A 28 5.16 -2.74 6.17
N CYS A 29 4.45 -3.66 6.84
CA CYS A 29 3.51 -3.31 7.88
C CYS A 29 4.29 -2.61 9.00
N ASP A 30 3.86 -1.40 9.34
CA ASP A 30 4.44 -0.64 10.45
C ASP A 30 4.60 -1.55 11.69
N PRO A 31 5.74 -1.56 12.39
CA PRO A 31 5.98 -2.51 13.47
C PRO A 31 4.91 -2.48 14.58
N ARG A 32 4.36 -1.30 14.89
CA ARG A 32 3.26 -1.16 15.85
C ARG A 32 1.97 -1.75 15.28
N LEU A 33 1.68 -1.47 14.01
CA LEU A 33 0.54 -2.07 13.32
C LEU A 33 0.64 -3.59 13.24
N ARG A 34 1.81 -4.16 12.90
CA ARG A 34 2.05 -5.61 12.88
C ARG A 34 1.79 -6.22 14.25
N PHE A 35 2.33 -5.64 15.31
CA PHE A 35 2.11 -6.12 16.67
C PHE A 35 0.62 -6.14 17.05
N VAL A 36 -0.08 -5.01 16.82
CA VAL A 36 -1.50 -4.88 17.14
C VAL A 36 -2.35 -5.86 16.34
N MET A 37 -2.13 -5.96 15.02
CA MET A 37 -2.89 -6.84 14.14
C MET A 37 -2.63 -8.32 14.42
N SER A 38 -1.39 -8.69 14.75
CA SER A 38 -1.07 -10.08 15.15
C SER A 38 -1.82 -10.47 16.43
N SER A 39 -1.90 -9.56 17.40
CA SER A 39 -2.64 -9.80 18.64
C SER A 39 -4.15 -9.94 18.39
N LEU A 40 -4.72 -9.05 17.56
CA LEU A 40 -6.14 -9.06 17.22
C LEU A 40 -6.54 -10.36 16.51
N ILE A 41 -5.77 -10.79 15.50
CA ILE A 41 -6.01 -12.04 14.74
C ILE A 41 -6.03 -13.23 15.69
N ARG A 42 -5.05 -13.28 16.61
CA ARG A 42 -4.95 -14.38 17.59
C ARG A 42 -6.19 -14.46 18.48
N HIS A 43 -6.58 -13.35 19.11
CA HIS A 43 -7.77 -13.31 19.97
C HIS A 43 -9.06 -13.60 19.23
N LEU A 44 -9.20 -13.15 17.98
CA LEU A 44 -10.37 -13.43 17.17
C LEU A 44 -10.49 -14.93 16.84
N HIS A 45 -9.40 -15.57 16.41
CA HIS A 45 -9.38 -17.01 16.14
C HIS A 45 -9.58 -17.84 17.40
N ASP A 46 -9.00 -17.42 18.52
CA ASP A 46 -9.19 -18.09 19.81
C ASP A 46 -10.64 -18.01 20.26
N PHE A 47 -11.30 -16.84 20.15
CA PHE A 47 -12.74 -16.69 20.40
C PHE A 47 -13.58 -17.60 19.50
N THR A 48 -13.30 -17.61 18.19
CA THR A 48 -14.02 -18.46 17.22
C THR A 48 -13.91 -19.94 17.57
N ARG A 49 -12.73 -20.39 18.04
CA ARG A 49 -12.51 -21.77 18.49
C ARG A 49 -13.19 -22.04 19.84
N GLU A 50 -13.12 -21.10 20.77
CA GLU A 50 -13.72 -21.19 22.11
C GLU A 50 -15.23 -21.40 22.05
N VAL A 51 -15.93 -20.65 21.19
CA VAL A 51 -17.38 -20.74 21.04
C VAL A 51 -17.84 -21.70 19.94
N GLU A 52 -16.90 -22.36 19.25
CA GLU A 52 -17.15 -23.21 18.08
C GLU A 52 -18.10 -22.55 17.05
N LEU A 53 -17.81 -21.30 16.69
CA LEU A 53 -18.71 -20.43 15.91
C LEU A 53 -19.19 -21.11 14.61
N THR A 54 -20.50 -21.21 14.45
CA THR A 54 -21.10 -21.79 13.24
C THR A 54 -21.10 -20.82 12.06
N VAL A 55 -21.30 -21.34 10.84
CA VAL A 55 -21.40 -20.51 9.63
C VAL A 55 -22.58 -19.53 9.72
N ASP A 56 -23.72 -19.95 10.28
CA ASP A 56 -24.89 -19.09 10.42
C ASP A 56 -24.68 -17.96 11.43
N GLU A 57 -24.02 -18.25 12.55
CA GLU A 57 -23.64 -17.25 13.56
C GLU A 57 -22.57 -16.29 13.01
N TRP A 58 -21.59 -16.80 12.27
CA TRP A 58 -20.62 -15.97 11.56
C TRP A 58 -21.31 -15.03 10.57
N MET A 59 -22.23 -15.55 9.75
CA MET A 59 -23.00 -14.73 8.81
C MET A 59 -23.91 -13.72 9.49
N ALA A 60 -24.47 -14.04 10.67
CA ALA A 60 -25.21 -13.08 11.50
C ALA A 60 -24.30 -11.97 12.03
N GLY A 61 -23.09 -12.31 12.48
CA GLY A 61 -22.05 -11.36 12.88
C GLY A 61 -21.63 -10.44 11.72
N VAL A 62 -21.42 -10.99 10.52
CA VAL A 62 -21.13 -10.20 9.31
C VAL A 62 -22.26 -9.23 8.99
N LYS A 63 -23.53 -9.66 9.08
CA LYS A 63 -24.70 -8.78 8.90
C LYS A 63 -24.74 -7.67 9.95
N PHE A 64 -24.41 -7.97 11.20
CA PHE A 64 -24.35 -6.98 12.28
C PHE A 64 -23.22 -5.96 12.05
N ILE A 65 -22.03 -6.39 11.63
CA ILE A 65 -20.92 -5.48 11.25
C ILE A 65 -21.34 -4.58 10.08
N ASN A 66 -22.04 -5.13 9.08
CA ASN A 66 -22.58 -4.34 7.99
C ASN A 66 -23.62 -3.32 8.48
N LEU A 67 -24.48 -3.68 9.44
CA LEU A 67 -25.45 -2.77 10.05
C LEU A 67 -24.78 -1.59 10.75
N ILE A 68 -23.64 -1.79 11.43
CA ILE A 68 -22.85 -0.71 12.02
C ILE A 68 -22.42 0.29 10.94
N GLY A 69 -21.90 -0.21 9.81
CA GLY A 69 -21.55 0.62 8.66
C GLY A 69 -22.74 1.36 8.07
N GLN A 70 -23.87 0.67 7.88
CA GLN A 70 -25.11 1.23 7.31
C GLN A 70 -25.79 2.26 8.22
N THR A 71 -25.66 2.13 9.54
CA THR A 71 -26.21 3.05 10.53
C THR A 71 -25.34 4.30 10.68
N SER A 72 -24.06 4.19 10.33
CA SER A 72 -23.12 5.31 10.46
C SER A 72 -23.42 6.40 9.42
N THR A 73 -23.46 7.65 9.88
CA THR A 73 -23.63 8.85 9.07
C THR A 73 -22.45 9.81 9.33
N PRO A 74 -22.25 10.85 8.51
CA PRO A 74 -21.34 11.97 8.81
C PRO A 74 -21.31 12.44 10.27
N THR A 75 -22.48 12.53 10.87
CA THR A 75 -22.70 13.11 12.20
C THR A 75 -22.89 12.05 13.28
N ARG A 76 -22.92 10.76 12.89
CA ARG A 76 -23.12 9.61 13.76
C ARG A 76 -22.16 8.49 13.37
N ASN A 77 -21.09 8.32 14.12
CA ASN A 77 -20.22 7.17 13.94
C ASN A 77 -20.68 6.01 14.83
N GLU A 78 -21.43 5.06 14.26
CA GLU A 78 -21.96 3.93 15.02
C GLU A 78 -20.85 2.95 15.40
N ALA A 79 -19.73 2.88 14.65
CA ALA A 79 -18.58 2.06 15.02
C ALA A 79 -17.86 2.58 16.28
N HIS A 80 -17.72 3.91 16.42
CA HIS A 80 -17.20 4.53 17.64
C HIS A 80 -18.11 4.22 18.82
N ARG A 81 -19.42 4.36 18.65
CA ARG A 81 -20.39 4.02 19.71
C ARG A 81 -20.35 2.54 20.09
N MET A 82 -20.18 1.64 19.12
CA MET A 82 -20.01 0.22 19.40
C MET A 82 -18.76 -0.08 20.22
N SER A 83 -17.66 0.67 19.99
CA SER A 83 -16.45 0.60 20.82
C SER A 83 -16.74 0.99 22.27
N ASP A 84 -17.51 2.05 22.49
CA ASP A 84 -17.86 2.53 23.83
C ASP A 84 -18.70 1.49 24.59
N ILE A 85 -19.76 0.96 23.97
CA ILE A 85 -20.69 0.03 24.64
C ILE A 85 -20.13 -1.38 24.84
N LEU A 86 -19.00 -1.68 24.21
CA LEU A 86 -18.22 -2.91 24.44
C LEU A 86 -17.10 -2.69 25.47
N GLY A 87 -16.94 -1.46 26.00
CA GLY A 87 -15.91 -1.11 26.99
C GLY A 87 -14.50 -0.96 26.43
N LEU A 88 -14.35 -0.98 25.10
CA LEU A 88 -13.04 -0.87 24.46
C LEU A 88 -12.42 0.52 24.62
N GLU A 89 -13.24 1.57 24.51
CA GLU A 89 -12.80 2.97 24.70
C GLU A 89 -12.19 3.16 26.10
N SER A 90 -12.91 2.75 27.14
CA SER A 90 -12.50 2.96 28.52
C SER A 90 -11.26 2.15 28.88
N LEU A 91 -11.12 0.94 28.32
CA LEU A 91 -9.90 0.15 28.43
C LEU A 91 -8.70 0.80 27.71
N VAL A 92 -8.91 1.35 26.52
CA VAL A 92 -7.86 2.07 25.77
C VAL A 92 -7.40 3.31 26.53
N ASP A 93 -8.34 4.04 27.14
CA ASP A 93 -8.03 5.17 28.01
C ASP A 93 -7.20 4.75 29.23
N GLU A 94 -7.61 3.68 29.93
CA GLU A 94 -6.85 3.16 31.06
C GLU A 94 -5.42 2.80 30.64
N ILE A 95 -5.24 2.08 29.53
CA ILE A 95 -3.91 1.72 29.02
C ILE A 95 -3.07 2.96 28.68
N ALA A 96 -3.69 4.00 28.10
CA ALA A 96 -2.98 5.19 27.64
C ALA A 96 -2.54 6.12 28.79
N HIS A 97 -3.28 6.13 29.90
CA HIS A 97 -3.16 7.16 30.92
C HIS A 97 -2.89 6.63 32.34
N LYS A 98 -2.90 5.29 32.57
CA LYS A 98 -2.51 4.71 33.86
C LYS A 98 -1.04 5.00 34.13
N HIS A 99 -0.80 5.86 35.11
CA HIS A 99 0.52 6.30 35.53
C HIS A 99 0.63 6.06 37.02
N VAL A 100 1.57 5.22 37.43
CA VAL A 100 1.85 4.95 38.85
C VAL A 100 3.22 5.56 39.15
N ASN A 101 3.30 6.44 40.15
CA ASN A 101 4.59 6.97 40.60
C ASN A 101 5.40 5.88 41.35
N GLU A 102 6.66 6.16 41.69
CA GLU A 102 7.54 5.20 42.38
C GLU A 102 6.98 4.72 43.74
N SER A 103 6.05 5.49 44.33
CA SER A 103 5.40 5.21 45.60
C SER A 103 4.09 4.41 45.48
N GLY A 104 3.65 4.09 44.26
CA GLY A 104 2.40 3.36 44.03
C GLY A 104 1.14 4.23 43.93
N GLU A 105 1.28 5.56 43.87
CA GLU A 105 0.14 6.49 43.76
C GLU A 105 -0.16 6.85 42.29
N GLU A 106 -1.44 7.01 41.98
CA GLU A 106 -1.94 7.34 40.64
C GLU A 106 -2.42 8.81 40.59
N PRO A 107 -2.26 9.52 39.44
CA PRO A 107 -2.91 10.81 39.22
C PRO A 107 -4.43 10.60 39.04
N THR A 108 -5.18 11.71 38.94
CA THR A 108 -6.62 11.64 38.66
C THR A 108 -6.89 10.81 37.39
N SER A 109 -7.84 9.87 37.47
CA SER A 109 -8.24 9.05 36.34
C SER A 109 -8.71 9.88 35.15
N SER A 110 -8.31 9.46 33.95
CA SER A 110 -8.74 10.10 32.70
C SER A 110 -9.98 9.46 32.09
N SER A 111 -10.43 10.02 30.97
CA SER A 111 -11.38 9.49 29.98
C SER A 111 -11.03 10.07 28.62
N ILE A 112 -11.40 9.42 27.50
CA ILE A 112 -11.17 10.01 26.17
C ILE A 112 -12.03 11.26 25.98
N LEU A 113 -11.50 12.20 25.20
CA LEU A 113 -12.20 13.42 24.82
C LEU A 113 -13.44 13.09 23.99
N GLY A 114 -14.61 13.16 24.62
CA GLY A 114 -15.90 12.91 23.99
C GLY A 114 -16.23 13.93 22.89
N PRO A 115 -17.20 13.61 22.01
CA PRO A 115 -17.53 14.40 20.82
C PRO A 115 -18.17 15.77 21.13
N PHE A 116 -18.49 16.03 22.41
CA PHE A 116 -19.22 17.22 22.84
C PHE A 116 -18.31 18.32 23.38
N TRP A 117 -16.99 18.15 23.39
CA TRP A 117 -16.07 19.23 23.76
C TRP A 117 -16.05 20.33 22.68
N SER A 118 -15.97 21.58 23.12
CA SER A 118 -15.91 22.75 22.23
C SER A 118 -14.63 23.54 22.53
N PRO A 119 -13.74 23.77 21.55
CA PRO A 119 -12.57 24.61 21.75
C PRO A 119 -12.93 26.08 22.02
N ASN A 120 -14.15 26.49 21.65
CA ASN A 120 -14.64 27.86 21.75
C ASN A 120 -15.21 28.21 23.12
N ALA A 121 -15.13 27.30 24.11
CA ALA A 121 -15.54 27.61 25.48
C ALA A 121 -14.74 28.84 26.00
N PRO A 122 -15.43 29.85 26.56
CA PRO A 122 -14.82 31.10 26.97
C PRO A 122 -14.01 30.95 28.25
N PHE A 123 -12.96 31.77 28.40
CA PHE A 123 -12.35 31.98 29.71
C PHE A 123 -13.27 32.83 30.58
N ARG A 124 -13.38 32.45 31.86
CA ARG A 124 -14.21 33.10 32.88
C ARG A 124 -13.37 33.29 34.15
N GLU A 125 -13.78 34.21 35.01
CA GLU A 125 -13.10 34.47 36.28
C GLU A 125 -13.51 33.44 37.33
N ASN A 126 -12.62 33.11 38.27
CA ASN A 126 -12.99 32.23 39.38
C ASN A 126 -14.13 32.86 40.19
N GLY A 127 -15.19 32.08 40.43
CA GLY A 127 -16.44 32.54 41.05
C GLY A 127 -17.55 32.89 40.07
N ASP A 128 -17.29 32.87 38.76
CA ASP A 128 -18.32 32.97 37.74
C ASP A 128 -19.13 31.68 37.62
N SER A 129 -20.25 31.79 36.90
CA SER A 129 -21.11 30.65 36.56
C SER A 129 -20.90 30.23 35.11
N ILE A 130 -20.88 28.92 34.85
CA ILE A 130 -20.99 28.38 33.49
C ILE A 130 -22.45 28.33 33.00
N ILE A 131 -23.41 28.47 33.91
CA ILE A 131 -24.84 28.51 33.62
C ILE A 131 -25.16 29.90 33.05
N GLN A 132 -25.54 29.97 31.78
CA GLN A 132 -25.85 31.24 31.10
C GLN A 132 -27.35 31.40 30.85
N ASP A 133 -28.05 30.28 30.65
CA ASP A 133 -29.46 30.25 30.33
C ASP A 133 -30.32 29.73 31.49
N PRO A 134 -31.66 29.98 31.46
CA PRO A 134 -32.59 29.41 32.41
C PRO A 134 -32.52 27.88 32.50
N HIS A 135 -32.64 27.35 33.71
CA HIS A 135 -32.57 25.91 33.99
C HIS A 135 -33.52 25.50 35.11
N ASN A 136 -33.80 24.20 35.18
CA ASN A 136 -34.55 23.58 36.29
C ASN A 136 -33.65 22.65 37.14
N GLY A 137 -32.33 22.68 36.90
CA GLY A 137 -31.35 21.90 37.66
C GLY A 137 -30.98 22.52 39.01
N GLN A 138 -30.37 21.73 39.88
CA GLN A 138 -29.80 22.19 41.15
C GLN A 138 -28.41 22.78 40.92
N VAL A 139 -28.13 23.96 41.49
CA VAL A 139 -26.86 24.66 41.30
C VAL A 139 -25.87 24.25 42.40
N ALA A 140 -24.65 23.89 41.99
CA ALA A 140 -23.54 23.57 42.86
C ALA A 140 -22.42 24.60 42.70
N LEU A 141 -21.78 24.96 43.82
CA LEU A 141 -20.45 25.58 43.79
C LEU A 141 -19.43 24.46 43.70
N MET A 142 -18.74 24.35 42.56
CA MET A 142 -17.65 23.42 42.37
C MET A 142 -16.32 24.11 42.69
N HIS A 143 -15.49 23.49 43.53
CA HIS A 143 -14.19 24.05 43.93
C HIS A 143 -13.17 22.96 44.26
N GLY A 144 -11.90 23.34 44.27
CA GLY A 144 -10.81 22.45 44.69
C GLY A 144 -9.43 22.96 44.34
N VAL A 145 -8.43 22.09 44.52
CA VAL A 145 -7.01 22.39 44.30
C VAL A 145 -6.39 21.45 43.29
N ILE A 146 -5.62 21.99 42.35
CA ILE A 146 -4.85 21.22 41.38
C ILE A 146 -3.41 21.05 41.89
N ARG A 147 -2.95 19.79 42.01
CA ARG A 147 -1.67 19.44 42.63
C ARG A 147 -0.80 18.57 41.72
N ASP A 148 0.51 18.66 41.94
CA ASP A 148 1.51 17.80 41.31
C ASP A 148 1.54 16.42 42.01
N LEU A 149 1.57 15.36 41.21
CA LEU A 149 1.55 13.97 41.68
C LEU A 149 2.73 13.63 42.61
N ASP A 150 3.93 14.10 42.29
CA ASP A 150 5.18 13.67 42.95
C ASP A 150 5.50 14.54 44.16
N THR A 151 5.33 15.86 44.03
CA THR A 151 5.69 16.86 45.04
C THR A 151 4.52 17.22 45.95
N LYS A 152 3.28 16.88 45.58
CA LYS A 152 2.02 17.26 46.24
C LYS A 152 1.77 18.78 46.34
N LYS A 153 2.63 19.59 45.71
CA LYS A 153 2.53 21.05 45.71
C LYS A 153 1.39 21.49 44.79
N PRO A 154 0.68 22.59 45.11
CA PRO A 154 -0.30 23.14 44.20
C PRO A 154 0.33 23.65 42.90
N ILE A 155 -0.46 23.70 41.82
CA ILE A 155 -0.04 24.14 40.49
C ILE A 155 -0.73 25.45 40.13
N PRO A 156 -0.08 26.61 40.35
CA PRO A 156 -0.61 27.92 39.98
C PRO A 156 -0.85 28.03 38.47
N GLY A 157 -1.91 28.74 38.08
CA GLY A 157 -2.19 29.05 36.68
C GLY A 157 -2.68 27.86 35.82
N ALA A 158 -2.85 26.66 36.40
CA ALA A 158 -3.47 25.53 35.73
C ALA A 158 -4.89 25.90 35.24
N VAL A 159 -5.26 25.43 34.05
CA VAL A 159 -6.55 25.73 33.42
C VAL A 159 -7.48 24.53 33.58
N ILE A 160 -8.69 24.77 34.09
CA ILE A 160 -9.80 23.81 34.10
C ILE A 160 -10.83 24.23 33.04
N ASP A 161 -11.01 23.38 32.03
CA ASP A 161 -12.03 23.50 30.98
C ASP A 161 -13.17 22.53 31.30
N ILE A 162 -14.36 23.07 31.53
CA ILE A 162 -15.55 22.31 31.97
C ILE A 162 -16.67 22.41 30.93
N TRP A 163 -17.36 21.29 30.71
CA TRP A 163 -18.62 21.26 29.99
C TRP A 163 -19.56 20.18 30.55
N GLN A 164 -20.86 20.43 30.46
CA GLN A 164 -21.88 19.46 30.89
C GLN A 164 -23.20 19.69 30.15
N ALA A 165 -24.05 18.67 30.14
CA ALA A 165 -25.41 18.80 29.63
C ALA A 165 -26.27 19.65 30.57
N SER A 166 -27.32 20.25 30.02
CA SER A 166 -28.35 20.93 30.80
C SER A 166 -29.23 19.93 31.56
N SER A 167 -30.13 20.43 32.40
CA SER A 167 -31.02 19.60 33.23
C SER A 167 -31.94 18.67 32.41
N ASN A 168 -32.10 18.92 31.11
CA ASN A 168 -32.83 18.06 30.16
C ASN A 168 -31.96 16.98 29.49
N GLY A 169 -30.69 16.84 29.88
CA GLY A 169 -29.75 15.87 29.32
C GLY A 169 -29.21 16.22 27.93
N ARG A 170 -29.39 17.47 27.47
CA ARG A 170 -28.90 17.95 26.16
C ARG A 170 -27.84 19.03 26.32
N TYR A 171 -26.85 18.98 25.44
CA TYR A 171 -25.86 20.05 25.27
C TYR A 171 -26.45 21.21 24.46
N ASP A 172 -25.84 22.38 24.59
CA ASP A 172 -26.19 23.61 23.88
C ASP A 172 -26.49 23.43 22.38
N PHE A 173 -25.62 22.71 21.66
CA PHE A 173 -25.79 22.48 20.23
C PHE A 173 -26.93 21.50 19.87
N GLN A 174 -27.38 20.67 20.83
CA GLN A 174 -28.49 19.72 20.65
C GLN A 174 -29.84 20.37 20.98
N ASP A 175 -29.82 21.56 21.56
CA ASP A 175 -31.00 22.28 22.02
C ASP A 175 -30.85 23.79 21.80
N PRO A 176 -30.56 24.23 20.54
CA PRO A 176 -30.27 25.63 20.24
C PRO A 176 -31.47 26.57 20.42
N GLU A 177 -32.67 26.01 20.58
CA GLU A 177 -33.90 26.77 20.84
C GLU A 177 -33.99 27.24 22.29
N ASN A 178 -33.39 26.50 23.24
CA ASN A 178 -33.46 26.78 24.67
C ASN A 178 -32.10 27.10 25.31
N GLN A 179 -31.00 26.90 24.57
CA GLN A 179 -29.64 27.13 25.06
C GLN A 179 -28.85 28.00 24.08
N THR A 180 -28.25 29.05 24.60
CA THR A 180 -27.29 29.89 23.89
C THR A 180 -25.96 29.14 23.70
N PRO A 181 -25.20 29.45 22.63
CA PRO A 181 -23.91 28.82 22.40
C PRO A 181 -22.95 28.99 23.58
N ASN A 182 -22.31 27.90 24.00
CA ASN A 182 -21.45 27.79 25.17
C ASN A 182 -22.15 27.92 26.53
N ASN A 183 -23.47 27.74 26.61
CA ASN A 183 -24.13 27.47 27.88
C ASN A 183 -23.56 26.22 28.52
N LEU A 184 -23.34 26.27 29.84
CA LEU A 184 -22.73 25.20 30.64
C LEU A 184 -21.33 24.81 30.17
N ARG A 185 -20.58 25.79 29.64
CA ARG A 185 -19.17 25.66 29.27
C ARG A 185 -18.32 26.81 29.81
N GLY A 186 -17.08 26.53 30.20
CA GLY A 186 -16.16 27.56 30.64
C GLY A 186 -14.74 27.07 30.93
N LYS A 187 -13.78 27.99 30.85
CA LYS A 187 -12.38 27.77 31.22
C LYS A 187 -12.00 28.69 32.36
N PHE A 188 -11.40 28.15 33.41
CA PHE A 188 -10.98 28.90 34.60
C PHE A 188 -9.50 28.68 34.86
N ARG A 189 -8.80 29.69 35.38
CA ARG A 189 -7.38 29.59 35.77
C ARG A 189 -7.27 29.50 37.27
N CYS A 190 -6.44 28.57 37.75
CA CYS A 190 -6.15 28.46 39.17
C CYS A 190 -5.38 29.68 39.68
N ASN A 191 -5.63 30.07 40.92
CA ASN A 191 -4.91 31.15 41.58
C ASN A 191 -3.48 30.72 41.99
N ASP A 192 -2.75 31.61 42.70
CA ASP A 192 -1.38 31.35 43.17
C ASP A 192 -1.25 30.16 44.15
N LYS A 193 -2.37 29.68 44.69
CA LYS A 193 -2.45 28.49 45.55
C LYS A 193 -2.93 27.25 44.80
N GLY A 194 -3.08 27.32 43.48
CA GLY A 194 -3.62 26.22 42.67
C GLY A 194 -5.12 25.97 42.86
N GLU A 195 -5.85 26.91 43.44
CA GLU A 195 -7.29 26.79 43.73
C GLU A 195 -8.13 27.27 42.54
N TYR A 196 -9.26 26.60 42.30
CA TYR A 196 -10.30 27.01 41.34
C TYR A 196 -11.68 26.95 42.00
N TRP A 197 -12.62 27.77 41.54
CA TRP A 197 -14.03 27.67 41.94
C TRP A 197 -14.97 28.32 40.91
N PHE A 198 -16.14 27.73 40.69
CA PHE A 198 -17.18 28.24 39.78
C PHE A 198 -18.53 27.57 40.06
N TYR A 199 -19.61 28.14 39.53
CA TYR A 199 -20.97 27.59 39.66
C TYR A 199 -21.35 26.74 38.44
N CYS A 200 -21.85 25.52 38.69
CA CYS A 200 -22.32 24.56 37.68
C CYS A 200 -23.63 23.89 38.14
N LEU A 201 -24.24 23.03 37.31
CA LEU A 201 -25.40 22.23 37.73
C LEU A 201 -24.96 20.86 38.23
N LYS A 202 -25.73 20.27 39.15
CA LYS A 202 -25.72 18.81 39.35
C LYS A 202 -26.17 18.17 38.02
N PRO A 203 -25.38 17.25 37.44
CA PRO A 203 -25.67 16.70 36.11
C PRO A 203 -26.89 15.76 36.13
N THR A 204 -27.45 15.48 34.95
CA THR A 204 -28.58 14.56 34.74
C THR A 204 -28.18 13.40 33.82
N ALA A 205 -28.65 12.19 34.10
CA ALA A 205 -28.49 11.02 33.25
C ALA A 205 -29.25 11.17 31.92
N TYR A 206 -28.78 10.51 30.86
CA TYR A 206 -29.41 10.55 29.55
C TYR A 206 -29.31 9.20 28.81
N SER A 207 -30.16 9.00 27.82
CA SER A 207 -30.14 7.77 26.99
C SER A 207 -29.25 7.94 25.77
N LEU A 208 -28.50 6.90 25.43
CA LEU A 208 -27.91 6.76 24.10
C LEU A 208 -29.02 6.51 23.05
N PRO A 209 -28.80 6.87 21.77
CA PRO A 209 -29.76 6.56 20.71
C PRO A 209 -29.88 5.04 20.48
N THR A 210 -31.12 4.56 20.34
CA THR A 210 -31.46 3.13 20.21
C THR A 210 -32.00 2.74 18.84
N ASP A 211 -31.96 3.66 17.88
CA ASP A 211 -32.48 3.55 16.51
C ASP A 211 -31.47 2.93 15.52
N GLY A 212 -30.39 2.33 16.01
CA GLY A 212 -29.27 1.83 15.21
C GLY A 212 -28.67 0.53 15.72
N ALA A 213 -27.48 0.17 15.21
CA ALA A 213 -26.78 -1.06 15.61
C ALA A 213 -26.56 -1.17 17.13
N ALA A 214 -26.27 -0.05 17.82
CA ALA A 214 -26.15 -0.03 19.27
C ALA A 214 -27.47 -0.40 19.96
N GLY A 215 -28.61 0.06 19.44
CA GLY A 215 -29.94 -0.30 19.94
C GLY A 215 -30.28 -1.78 19.74
N VAL A 216 -29.92 -2.33 18.58
CA VAL A 216 -30.04 -3.77 18.31
C VAL A 216 -29.20 -4.57 19.30
N PHE A 217 -27.98 -4.11 19.58
CA PHE A 217 -27.07 -4.73 20.53
C PHE A 217 -27.59 -4.71 21.96
N PHE A 218 -28.09 -3.56 22.43
CA PHE A 218 -28.72 -3.43 23.73
C PHE A 218 -29.88 -4.40 23.90
N LYS A 219 -30.76 -4.49 22.89
CA LYS A 219 -31.88 -5.43 22.90
C LYS A 219 -31.43 -6.89 22.90
N ALA A 220 -30.40 -7.22 22.12
CA ALA A 220 -29.88 -8.58 22.03
C ALA A 220 -29.24 -9.07 23.34
N LEU A 221 -28.64 -8.15 24.11
CA LEU A 221 -28.00 -8.46 25.39
C LEU A 221 -28.85 -8.13 26.62
N ASP A 222 -30.10 -7.70 26.43
CA ASP A 222 -30.99 -7.23 27.52
C ASP A 222 -30.35 -6.12 28.39
N ARG A 223 -29.71 -5.15 27.74
CA ARG A 223 -29.08 -3.98 28.38
C ARG A 223 -29.90 -2.71 28.16
N HIS A 224 -29.90 -1.81 29.15
CA HIS A 224 -30.48 -0.48 28.98
C HIS A 224 -29.52 0.47 28.23
N PRO A 225 -30.02 1.55 27.61
CA PRO A 225 -29.19 2.52 26.89
C PRO A 225 -28.70 3.71 27.74
N MET A 226 -28.97 3.72 29.05
CA MET A 226 -28.74 4.88 29.92
C MET A 226 -27.27 5.12 30.26
N ARG A 227 -26.84 6.38 30.19
CA ARG A 227 -25.57 6.91 30.70
C ARG A 227 -25.83 7.57 32.06
N PRO A 228 -25.00 7.33 33.09
CA PRO A 228 -25.10 8.02 34.36
C PRO A 228 -24.87 9.52 34.18
N ALA A 229 -25.47 10.33 35.06
CA ALA A 229 -25.21 11.76 35.12
C ALA A 229 -23.71 12.05 35.26
N HIS A 230 -23.17 13.02 34.50
CA HIS A 230 -21.76 13.39 34.63
C HIS A 230 -21.42 14.84 34.25
N ILE A 231 -20.30 15.32 34.79
CA ILE A 231 -19.61 16.57 34.43
C ILE A 231 -18.33 16.21 33.68
N HIS A 232 -18.02 16.87 32.57
CA HIS A 232 -16.74 16.69 31.90
C HIS A 232 -15.75 17.79 32.30
N LEU A 233 -14.49 17.38 32.50
CA LEU A 233 -13.39 18.29 32.78
C LEU A 233 -12.21 17.99 31.86
N MET A 234 -11.47 19.03 31.48
CA MET A 234 -10.15 18.93 30.90
C MET A 234 -9.22 19.91 31.63
N ILE A 235 -8.17 19.37 32.24
CA ILE A 235 -7.22 20.14 33.02
C ILE A 235 -5.88 20.19 32.28
N THR A 236 -5.31 21.39 32.14
CA THR A 236 -4.03 21.62 31.47
C THR A 236 -3.14 22.53 32.30
N ALA A 237 -1.85 22.23 32.35
CA ALA A 237 -0.84 23.08 32.97
C ALA A 237 0.52 22.91 32.28
N ASP A 238 1.31 23.98 32.21
CA ASP A 238 2.64 23.91 31.63
C ASP A 238 3.56 22.99 32.45
N GLY A 239 4.26 22.09 31.77
CA GLY A 239 5.07 21.06 32.43
C GLY A 239 4.32 19.79 32.87
N TYR A 240 3.00 19.74 32.74
CA TYR A 240 2.16 18.59 33.18
C TYR A 240 1.42 17.91 32.04
N LYS A 241 1.22 16.60 32.15
CA LYS A 241 0.34 15.88 31.23
C LYS A 241 -1.11 16.38 31.43
N PRO A 242 -1.82 16.76 30.36
CA PRO A 242 -3.22 17.14 30.49
C PRO A 242 -4.07 15.91 30.86
N VAL A 243 -5.15 16.13 31.60
CA VAL A 243 -6.13 15.09 31.93
C VAL A 243 -7.50 15.54 31.46
N THR A 244 -8.17 14.69 30.69
CA THR A 244 -9.61 14.81 30.42
C THR A 244 -10.31 13.76 31.27
N THR A 245 -11.39 14.10 31.95
CA THR A 245 -12.08 13.20 32.89
C THR A 245 -13.57 13.50 32.97
N GLN A 246 -14.32 12.62 33.65
CA GLN A 246 -15.76 12.70 33.87
C GLN A 246 -16.06 12.47 35.36
N LEU A 247 -16.84 13.33 36.00
CA LEU A 247 -17.25 13.17 37.40
C LEU A 247 -18.69 12.72 37.50
N TYR A 248 -18.97 11.72 38.32
CA TYR A 248 -20.28 11.07 38.41
C TYR A 248 -20.86 11.22 39.83
N PRO A 249 -22.11 11.70 39.99
CA PRO A 249 -22.78 11.68 41.29
C PRO A 249 -22.92 10.24 41.78
N ARG A 250 -22.42 9.96 42.99
CA ARG A 250 -22.49 8.61 43.59
C ARG A 250 -23.92 8.10 43.79
N ASP A 251 -24.89 9.02 43.88
CA ASP A 251 -26.30 8.73 44.06
C ASP A 251 -27.08 8.52 42.74
N ASP A 252 -26.43 8.58 41.58
CA ASP A 252 -27.08 8.29 40.30
C ASP A 252 -27.30 6.77 40.11
N PRO A 253 -28.50 6.34 39.72
CA PRO A 253 -28.85 4.91 39.67
C PRO A 253 -28.06 4.12 38.59
N TYR A 254 -27.46 4.79 37.61
CA TYR A 254 -26.79 4.15 36.49
C TYR A 254 -25.27 4.02 36.66
N VAL A 255 -24.71 4.42 37.81
CA VAL A 255 -23.25 4.35 38.03
C VAL A 255 -22.72 2.93 38.16
N THR A 256 -23.57 1.99 38.57
CA THR A 256 -23.18 0.57 38.78
C THR A 256 -23.33 -0.28 37.51
N ASN A 257 -24.06 0.21 36.52
CA ASN A 257 -24.37 -0.51 35.28
C ASN A 257 -24.25 0.41 34.05
N ASP A 258 -23.27 1.31 34.08
CA ASP A 258 -22.99 2.24 33.01
C ASP A 258 -22.84 1.54 31.66
N THR A 259 -23.63 1.98 30.68
CA THR A 259 -23.72 1.38 29.36
C THR A 259 -22.39 1.44 28.57
N VAL A 260 -21.50 2.39 28.87
CA VAL A 260 -20.20 2.53 28.18
C VAL A 260 -18.98 2.33 29.09
N PHE A 261 -19.19 1.89 30.34
CA PHE A 261 -18.11 1.51 31.26
C PHE A 261 -17.07 2.61 31.58
N ALA A 262 -17.51 3.88 31.60
CA ALA A 262 -16.62 5.02 31.86
C ALA A 262 -16.50 5.37 33.36
N VAL A 263 -17.39 4.86 34.20
CA VAL A 263 -17.39 5.11 35.65
C VAL A 263 -16.18 4.44 36.32
N LYS A 264 -15.38 5.25 37.03
CA LYS A 264 -14.24 4.80 37.85
C LYS A 264 -14.45 5.25 39.30
N ASP A 265 -14.00 4.45 40.26
CA ASP A 265 -14.28 4.68 41.69
C ASP A 265 -13.79 6.04 42.21
N ASP A 266 -12.65 6.53 41.72
CA ASP A 266 -12.05 7.82 42.09
C ASP A 266 -12.77 9.04 41.47
N LEU A 267 -13.66 8.79 40.51
CA LEU A 267 -14.45 9.80 39.81
C LEU A 267 -15.87 9.93 40.36
N LEU A 268 -16.24 9.09 41.33
CA LEU A 268 -17.50 9.18 42.04
C LEU A 268 -17.45 10.33 43.07
N ILE A 269 -18.36 11.28 42.95
CA ILE A 269 -18.43 12.50 43.75
C ILE A 269 -19.75 12.62 44.52
N ASP A 270 -19.71 13.34 45.64
CA ASP A 270 -20.86 13.60 46.50
C ASP A 270 -21.21 15.08 46.51
N PHE A 271 -22.44 15.41 46.13
CA PHE A 271 -22.98 16.77 46.21
C PHE A 271 -23.55 16.99 47.61
N LYS A 272 -22.95 17.90 48.38
CA LYS A 272 -23.37 18.18 49.76
C LYS A 272 -24.29 19.41 49.81
N PRO A 273 -25.25 19.51 50.75
CA PRO A 273 -26.01 20.73 50.94
C PRO A 273 -25.10 21.92 51.28
N ARG A 274 -25.40 23.08 50.69
CA ARG A 274 -24.69 24.35 50.95
C ARG A 274 -25.67 25.37 51.53
N GLU A 275 -25.34 25.90 52.69
CA GLU A 275 -26.12 26.96 53.35
C GLU A 275 -25.39 28.31 53.24
N GLY A 276 -26.13 29.40 53.11
CA GLY A 276 -25.58 30.76 53.10
C GLY A 276 -25.00 31.26 51.77
N ASP A 277 -25.15 30.52 50.67
CA ASP A 277 -24.80 30.95 49.31
C ASP A 277 -26.08 31.20 48.49
N ALA A 278 -26.30 32.45 48.07
CA ALA A 278 -27.50 32.82 47.33
C ALA A 278 -27.55 32.23 45.90
N LYS A 279 -26.42 31.73 45.38
CA LYS A 279 -26.28 31.22 44.01
C LYS A 279 -26.27 29.69 43.92
N ALA A 280 -25.99 28.99 45.01
CA ALA A 280 -25.88 27.52 45.02
C ALA A 280 -26.55 26.89 46.24
N THR A 281 -27.25 25.80 46.00
CA THR A 281 -27.84 24.96 47.07
C THR A 281 -26.97 23.75 47.39
N LEU A 282 -25.97 23.48 46.55
CA LEU A 282 -25.05 22.34 46.67
C LEU A 282 -23.59 22.81 46.67
N ASP A 283 -22.74 22.01 47.29
CA ASP A 283 -21.29 22.15 47.32
C ASP A 283 -20.65 20.89 46.70
N LEU A 284 -19.66 21.09 45.82
CA LEU A 284 -18.89 20.04 45.17
C LEU A 284 -17.39 20.34 45.31
N GLU A 285 -16.74 19.67 46.26
CA GLU A 285 -15.28 19.70 46.38
C GLU A 285 -14.66 18.59 45.53
N TYR A 286 -13.72 18.94 44.64
CA TYR A 286 -12.97 17.96 43.88
C TYR A 286 -11.51 18.41 43.68
N ASN A 287 -10.55 17.60 44.11
CA ASN A 287 -9.13 17.90 43.95
C ASN A 287 -8.56 17.13 42.76
N VAL A 288 -7.75 17.80 41.93
CA VAL A 288 -7.16 17.20 40.73
C VAL A 288 -5.66 16.99 40.95
N THR A 289 -5.17 15.80 40.62
CA THR A 289 -3.74 15.48 40.68
C THR A 289 -3.20 15.27 39.26
N LEU A 290 -2.21 16.08 38.87
CA LEU A 290 -1.57 16.02 37.54
C LEU A 290 -0.18 15.38 37.61
N ALA A 291 0.12 14.54 36.62
CA ALA A 291 1.44 13.96 36.45
C ALA A 291 2.39 14.90 35.67
N PRO A 292 3.65 15.09 36.12
CA PRO A 292 4.63 15.89 35.39
C PRO A 292 5.08 15.24 34.07
N LYS A 293 5.57 16.04 33.10
CA LYS A 293 5.92 15.57 31.76
C LYS A 293 7.22 14.75 31.66
N GLN A 294 8.15 14.74 32.63
CA GLN A 294 9.32 13.82 32.61
C GLN A 294 10.23 13.76 33.86
N GLY A 295 10.63 12.52 34.21
CA GLY A 295 11.88 12.14 34.90
C GLY A 295 12.28 10.67 34.59
N LYS A 296 13.32 10.47 33.75
CA LYS A 296 14.02 9.22 33.34
C LYS A 296 13.23 8.02 32.76
N THR A 297 12.99 8.08 31.45
CA THR A 297 13.23 6.96 30.52
C THR A 297 13.53 7.53 29.13
N ALA A 298 14.35 6.83 28.35
CA ALA A 298 15.09 7.33 27.19
C ALA A 298 14.28 8.10 26.12
N SER A 299 14.97 9.08 25.52
CA SER A 299 14.52 10.15 24.63
C SER A 299 13.50 9.78 23.52
N ARG A 300 12.31 10.39 23.56
CA ARG A 300 11.32 10.44 22.46
C ARG A 300 11.18 11.83 21.79
N GLU A 301 12.00 12.81 22.19
CA GLU A 301 12.06 14.14 21.56
C GLU A 301 12.22 14.15 20.03
N PRO A 302 12.99 13.25 19.39
CA PRO A 302 13.15 13.26 17.92
C PRO A 302 11.87 12.95 17.14
N ILE A 303 10.89 12.31 17.79
CA ILE A 303 9.64 11.85 17.16
C ILE A 303 8.65 13.01 17.05
N TYR A 304 8.49 13.79 18.11
CA TYR A 304 7.56 14.92 18.12
C TYR A 304 8.03 16.08 17.21
N ALA A 305 9.34 16.32 17.12
CA ALA A 305 9.92 17.29 16.19
C ALA A 305 9.72 16.89 14.71
N ARG A 306 9.79 15.60 14.37
CA ARG A 306 9.54 15.09 13.00
C ARG A 306 8.07 15.15 12.60
N ILE A 307 7.15 14.99 13.56
CA ILE A 307 5.71 15.08 13.31
C ILE A 307 5.30 16.54 13.04
N ALA A 308 5.86 17.50 13.77
CA ALA A 308 5.62 18.93 13.55
C ALA A 308 6.20 19.40 12.19
N ALA A 309 7.41 18.96 11.82
CA ALA A 309 8.06 19.33 10.56
C ALA A 309 7.36 18.76 9.31
N ARG A 310 6.69 17.60 9.41
CA ARG A 310 5.91 17.00 8.32
C ARG A 310 4.52 17.62 8.12
N ARG A 311 4.06 18.45 9.05
CA ARG A 311 2.71 19.07 9.03
C ARG A 311 2.73 20.57 8.67
N ALA A 312 3.90 21.13 8.32
CA ALA A 312 4.00 22.51 7.85
C ALA A 312 3.65 22.61 6.35
N PRO A 313 2.80 23.57 5.92
CA PRO A 313 2.38 23.70 4.52
C PRO A 313 3.49 24.22 3.60
N ARG A 314 3.54 23.74 2.34
CA ARG A 314 4.44 24.24 1.27
C ARG A 314 3.65 24.87 0.11
N PRO A 315 4.15 25.95 -0.53
CA PRO A 315 3.51 26.54 -1.71
C PRO A 315 3.69 25.66 -2.97
N LEU A 316 2.74 25.78 -3.91
CA LEU A 316 2.78 25.09 -5.19
C LEU A 316 3.96 25.56 -6.05
N ILE A 317 4.66 24.62 -6.66
CA ILE A 317 5.77 24.88 -7.58
C ILE A 317 5.29 24.84 -9.04
N PRO A 318 6.02 25.43 -10.00
CA PRO A 318 5.61 25.46 -11.42
C PRO A 318 5.32 24.08 -12.04
N LEU A 319 5.89 23.01 -11.49
CA LEU A 319 5.61 21.63 -11.89
C LEU A 319 4.17 21.19 -11.54
N ASP A 320 3.63 21.68 -10.42
CA ASP A 320 2.26 21.40 -10.00
C ASP A 320 1.25 22.04 -10.97
N LEU A 321 1.59 23.23 -11.51
CA LEU A 321 0.81 23.92 -12.54
C LEU A 321 0.93 23.21 -13.91
N ALA A 322 2.11 22.76 -14.31
CA ALA A 322 2.30 22.10 -15.61
C ALA A 322 1.58 20.75 -15.74
N LEU A 323 1.45 19.99 -14.64
CA LEU A 323 0.76 18.69 -14.62
C LEU A 323 -0.76 18.82 -14.71
N LEU A 324 -1.28 19.98 -14.32
CA LEU A 324 -2.68 20.32 -14.30
C LEU A 324 -3.23 20.80 -15.66
N HIS A 325 -2.37 21.12 -16.64
CA HIS A 325 -2.72 21.57 -17.99
C HIS A 325 -2.64 20.48 -19.07
N ASN A 326 -2.49 19.19 -18.71
CA ASN A 326 -2.36 18.09 -19.67
C ASN A 326 -3.62 17.20 -19.70
N PRO A 327 -4.49 17.30 -20.73
CA PRO A 327 -5.78 16.61 -20.77
C PRO A 327 -5.70 15.07 -20.81
N ALA A 328 -4.56 14.50 -21.21
CA ALA A 328 -4.42 13.05 -21.40
C ALA A 328 -3.96 12.29 -20.13
N ILE A 329 -3.80 12.96 -18.99
CA ILE A 329 -3.29 12.36 -17.74
C ILE A 329 -4.16 12.78 -16.53
N ALA A 330 -5.48 12.72 -16.69
CA ALA A 330 -6.46 13.05 -15.65
C ALA A 330 -7.32 11.84 -15.24
N ASP A 331 -6.70 10.66 -15.08
CA ASP A 331 -7.38 9.50 -14.49
C ASP A 331 -7.28 9.52 -12.95
N GLY A 332 -8.40 9.20 -12.30
CA GLY A 332 -8.84 9.60 -10.96
C GLY A 332 -7.90 9.50 -9.74
N TRP A 333 -6.73 8.87 -9.87
CA TRP A 333 -5.78 8.74 -8.76
C TRP A 333 -4.94 10.00 -8.49
N ASN A 334 -4.63 10.78 -9.53
CA ASN A 334 -3.93 12.06 -9.38
C ASN A 334 -4.86 13.17 -8.89
N SER A 335 -6.16 13.11 -9.22
CA SER A 335 -7.17 14.02 -8.71
C SER A 335 -7.48 13.75 -7.23
N PHE A 336 -7.46 12.48 -6.81
CA PHE A 336 -7.55 12.08 -5.40
C PHE A 336 -6.35 12.58 -4.57
N ILE A 337 -5.12 12.39 -5.06
CA ILE A 337 -3.92 12.91 -4.37
C ILE A 337 -3.79 14.43 -4.48
N GLY A 338 -4.27 15.04 -5.55
CA GLY A 338 -4.37 16.49 -5.74
C GLY A 338 -5.35 17.12 -4.73
N ALA A 339 -6.56 16.58 -4.61
CA ALA A 339 -7.58 17.06 -3.67
C ALA A 339 -7.20 16.85 -2.20
N ILE A 340 -6.43 15.81 -1.88
CA ILE A 340 -5.89 15.58 -0.52
C ILE A 340 -4.72 16.54 -0.21
N ARG A 341 -4.13 17.23 -1.20
CA ARG A 341 -2.91 18.04 -1.02
C ARG A 341 -2.97 19.51 -1.47
N THR A 342 -4.04 20.01 -2.07
CA THR A 342 -4.13 21.43 -2.47
C THR A 342 -5.03 22.24 -1.53
N GLN A 343 -4.50 23.34 -0.96
CA GLN A 343 -5.35 24.50 -0.72
C GLN A 343 -5.65 25.10 -2.10
N THR A 344 -6.84 24.84 -2.63
CA THR A 344 -7.34 25.55 -3.83
C THR A 344 -7.56 27.02 -3.50
N THR A 345 -7.27 27.88 -4.48
CA THR A 345 -7.60 29.30 -4.52
C THR A 345 -9.04 29.58 -4.89
N LEU A 346 -9.79 28.56 -5.35
CA LEU A 346 -11.22 28.68 -5.60
C LEU A 346 -11.94 29.20 -4.37
N SER A 347 -12.83 30.16 -4.60
CA SER A 347 -13.76 30.58 -3.57
C SER A 347 -14.57 29.37 -3.09
N ALA A 348 -14.89 29.35 -1.80
CA ALA A 348 -15.74 28.30 -1.24
C ALA A 348 -17.11 28.25 -1.96
N ALA A 349 -17.59 29.37 -2.51
CA ALA A 349 -18.85 29.40 -3.26
C ALA A 349 -18.76 28.57 -4.55
N ILE A 350 -17.64 28.60 -5.25
CA ILE A 350 -17.45 27.89 -6.52
C ILE A 350 -17.11 26.41 -6.25
N LYS A 351 -16.16 26.16 -5.37
CA LYS A 351 -15.70 24.80 -5.06
C LYS A 351 -16.82 23.94 -4.47
N GLU A 352 -17.52 24.45 -3.45
CA GLU A 352 -18.55 23.68 -2.75
C GLU A 352 -19.81 23.50 -3.61
N LEU A 353 -20.12 24.45 -4.51
CA LEU A 353 -21.25 24.33 -5.43
C LEU A 353 -21.01 23.28 -6.52
N ALA A 354 -19.78 23.19 -7.06
CA ALA A 354 -19.40 22.14 -8.00
C ALA A 354 -19.47 20.74 -7.36
N ILE A 355 -18.92 20.59 -6.14
CA ILE A 355 -18.99 19.33 -5.39
C ILE A 355 -20.45 18.95 -5.10
N SER A 356 -21.27 19.92 -4.71
CA SER A 356 -22.70 19.70 -4.47
C SER A 356 -23.42 19.20 -5.74
N ARG A 357 -23.09 19.75 -6.92
CA ARG A 357 -23.70 19.28 -8.17
C ARG A 357 -23.26 17.85 -8.52
N ILE A 358 -21.99 17.49 -8.33
CA ILE A 358 -21.50 16.12 -8.54
C ILE A 358 -22.22 15.13 -7.63
N ALA A 359 -22.43 15.52 -6.37
CA ALA A 359 -23.16 14.71 -5.40
C ALA A 359 -24.59 14.41 -5.90
N VAL A 360 -25.27 15.39 -6.52
CA VAL A 360 -26.59 15.18 -7.15
C VAL A 360 -26.49 14.22 -8.33
N LEU A 361 -25.54 14.43 -9.24
CA LEU A 361 -25.38 13.60 -10.45
C LEU A 361 -25.04 12.14 -10.12
N ASN A 362 -24.26 11.91 -9.07
CA ASN A 362 -23.81 10.59 -8.63
C ASN A 362 -24.72 9.96 -7.56
N HIS A 363 -25.81 10.63 -7.18
CA HIS A 363 -26.71 10.22 -6.10
C HIS A 363 -26.00 10.02 -4.74
N ALA A 364 -25.00 10.84 -4.45
CA ALA A 364 -24.16 10.80 -3.27
C ALA A 364 -24.72 11.74 -2.17
N VAL A 365 -25.68 11.20 -1.39
CA VAL A 365 -26.47 11.98 -0.42
C VAL A 365 -25.61 12.59 0.70
N HIS A 366 -24.56 11.90 1.12
CA HIS A 366 -23.70 12.37 2.21
C HIS A 366 -22.88 13.61 1.79
N GLU A 367 -22.32 13.58 0.60
CA GLU A 367 -21.53 14.67 0.01
C GLU A 367 -22.43 15.89 -0.21
N TRP A 368 -23.68 15.68 -0.63
CA TRP A 368 -24.67 16.75 -0.72
C TRP A 368 -24.90 17.45 0.63
N ASP A 369 -25.19 16.70 1.70
CA ASP A 369 -25.53 17.27 3.01
C ASP A 369 -24.39 18.11 3.61
N VAL A 370 -23.14 17.71 3.34
CA VAL A 370 -21.95 18.44 3.81
C VAL A 370 -21.66 19.65 2.92
N HIS A 371 -21.59 19.46 1.61
CA HIS A 371 -21.09 20.49 0.69
C HIS A 371 -22.15 21.54 0.35
N ALA A 372 -23.45 21.20 0.34
CA ALA A 372 -24.51 22.18 0.15
C ALA A 372 -24.58 23.18 1.32
N ALA A 373 -24.33 22.73 2.55
CA ALA A 373 -24.26 23.61 3.72
C ALA A 373 -23.04 24.55 3.66
N LEU A 374 -21.91 24.06 3.15
CA LEU A 374 -20.71 24.86 2.93
C LEU A 374 -20.88 25.87 1.79
N ALA A 375 -21.54 25.48 0.70
CA ALA A 375 -21.91 26.37 -0.41
C ALA A 375 -22.85 27.49 0.05
N LEU A 376 -23.85 27.17 0.90
CA LEU A 376 -24.74 28.16 1.52
C LEU A 376 -23.98 29.15 2.40
N LYS A 377 -23.06 28.65 3.25
CA LYS A 377 -22.19 29.48 4.09
C LYS A 377 -21.25 30.37 3.27
N ALA A 378 -20.90 29.92 2.07
CA ALA A 378 -20.04 30.64 1.14
C ALA A 378 -20.80 31.64 0.25
N GLY A 379 -22.12 31.76 0.39
CA GLY A 379 -22.94 32.79 -0.27
C GLY A 379 -23.82 32.30 -1.42
N VAL A 380 -23.91 30.99 -1.70
CA VAL A 380 -24.91 30.44 -2.63
C VAL A 380 -26.30 30.52 -2.00
N THR A 381 -27.31 31.01 -2.72
CA THR A 381 -28.66 31.16 -2.16
C THR A 381 -29.34 29.80 -1.93
N ARG A 382 -30.30 29.73 -1.00
CA ARG A 382 -31.11 28.50 -0.79
C ARG A 382 -31.90 28.10 -2.03
N GLU A 383 -32.40 29.10 -2.77
CA GLU A 383 -33.08 28.88 -4.04
C GLU A 383 -32.10 28.30 -5.09
N GLY A 384 -30.87 28.84 -5.15
CA GLY A 384 -29.79 28.33 -5.97
C GLY A 384 -29.45 26.86 -5.69
N LEU A 385 -29.32 26.47 -4.43
CA LEU A 385 -29.06 25.07 -4.06
C LEU A 385 -30.24 24.15 -4.41
N ARG A 386 -31.49 24.62 -4.26
CA ARG A 386 -32.65 23.86 -4.73
C ARG A 386 -32.56 23.60 -6.23
N THR A 387 -32.14 24.60 -6.99
CA THR A 387 -31.92 24.48 -8.43
C THR A 387 -30.76 23.56 -8.77
N VAL A 388 -29.64 23.59 -8.03
CA VAL A 388 -28.55 22.60 -8.19
C VAL A 388 -29.04 21.17 -7.98
N PHE A 389 -30.01 20.96 -7.09
CA PHE A 389 -30.60 19.65 -6.84
C PHE A 389 -31.57 19.18 -7.94
N THR A 390 -32.35 20.10 -8.51
CA THR A 390 -33.46 19.75 -9.41
C THR A 390 -33.21 20.04 -10.89
N ALA A 391 -32.19 20.82 -11.24
CA ALA A 391 -31.89 21.19 -12.62
C ALA A 391 -31.56 19.94 -13.44
N GLU A 392 -32.16 19.85 -14.64
CA GLU A 392 -31.80 18.85 -15.64
C GLU A 392 -30.31 18.94 -15.99
N VAL A 393 -29.74 17.80 -16.41
CA VAL A 393 -28.32 17.72 -16.78
C VAL A 393 -28.10 18.51 -18.05
N ILE A 394 -27.21 19.50 -18.01
CA ILE A 394 -26.85 20.32 -19.17
C ILE A 394 -25.92 19.50 -20.07
N GLN A 395 -26.41 19.09 -21.24
CA GLN A 395 -25.64 18.30 -22.19
C GLN A 395 -24.79 19.17 -23.10
N ARG A 396 -23.83 18.54 -23.77
CA ARG A 396 -22.99 19.18 -24.78
C ARG A 396 -23.84 19.64 -25.97
N GLY A 397 -23.59 20.84 -26.48
CA GLY A 397 -24.30 21.45 -27.60
C GLY A 397 -25.62 22.14 -27.24
N GLU A 398 -26.03 22.11 -25.97
CA GLU A 398 -27.17 22.90 -25.47
C GLU A 398 -26.77 24.37 -25.27
N LYS A 399 -27.70 25.29 -25.58
CA LYS A 399 -27.45 26.72 -25.39
C LYS A 399 -27.33 27.03 -23.89
N MET A 400 -26.29 27.78 -23.52
CA MET A 400 -26.15 28.32 -22.18
C MET A 400 -27.35 29.19 -21.81
N ARG A 401 -27.85 29.00 -20.59
CA ARG A 401 -28.91 29.83 -20.04
C ARG A 401 -28.34 31.21 -19.70
N GLU A 402 -28.95 32.27 -20.23
CA GLU A 402 -28.57 33.66 -19.93
C GLU A 402 -29.51 34.27 -18.88
N GLU A 403 -28.98 35.22 -18.11
CA GLU A 403 -29.51 35.65 -16.81
C GLU A 403 -30.96 36.19 -16.86
N LYS A 404 -31.88 35.37 -16.33
CA LYS A 404 -33.18 35.66 -15.65
C LYS A 404 -34.16 34.49 -15.81
N GLU A 405 -33.67 33.26 -15.70
CA GLU A 405 -34.53 32.09 -15.65
C GLU A 405 -34.46 31.46 -14.26
N GLU A 406 -35.66 31.13 -13.77
CA GLU A 406 -36.04 30.69 -12.43
C GLU A 406 -34.97 29.86 -11.68
N GLY A 407 -34.76 30.16 -10.40
CA GLY A 407 -34.03 29.26 -9.50
C GLY A 407 -32.83 29.82 -8.73
N GLY A 408 -32.61 31.12 -8.66
CA GLY A 408 -31.65 31.72 -7.69
C GLY A 408 -30.15 31.46 -7.91
N LEU A 409 -29.73 30.98 -9.08
CA LEU A 409 -28.32 30.89 -9.51
C LEU A 409 -27.95 32.09 -10.40
N SER A 410 -26.76 32.67 -10.16
CA SER A 410 -26.13 33.70 -11.01
C SER A 410 -25.64 33.11 -12.35
N ARG A 411 -25.32 33.99 -13.31
CA ARG A 411 -24.72 33.56 -14.59
C ARG A 411 -23.45 32.73 -14.38
N GLU A 412 -22.55 33.15 -13.49
CA GLU A 412 -21.31 32.43 -13.19
C GLU A 412 -21.59 31.04 -12.61
N GLN A 413 -22.63 30.90 -11.79
CA GLN A 413 -23.02 29.62 -11.19
C GLN A 413 -23.68 28.68 -12.21
N TRP A 414 -24.44 29.20 -13.17
CA TRP A 414 -24.96 28.41 -14.28
C TRP A 414 -23.85 27.90 -15.20
N VAL A 415 -22.84 28.74 -15.46
CA VAL A 415 -21.63 28.34 -16.20
C VAL A 415 -20.87 27.23 -15.46
N LEU A 416 -20.73 27.36 -14.14
CA LEU A 416 -20.12 26.34 -13.28
C LEU A 416 -20.91 25.01 -13.29
N LEU A 417 -22.24 25.07 -13.26
CA LEU A 417 -23.11 23.90 -13.33
C LEU A 417 -22.97 23.19 -14.69
N ALA A 418 -22.98 23.93 -15.79
CA ALA A 418 -22.79 23.39 -17.13
C ALA A 418 -21.43 22.70 -17.26
N TYR A 419 -20.36 23.34 -16.76
CA TYR A 419 -19.03 22.74 -16.73
C TYR A 419 -19.00 21.44 -15.93
N THR A 420 -19.61 21.46 -14.73
CA THR A 420 -19.63 20.30 -13.84
C THR A 420 -20.44 19.15 -14.44
N ASP A 421 -21.60 19.42 -15.03
CA ASP A 421 -22.46 18.42 -15.66
C ASP A 421 -21.77 17.73 -16.85
N GLN A 422 -21.18 18.54 -17.75
CA GLN A 422 -20.49 18.03 -18.93
C GLN A 422 -19.22 17.25 -18.56
N MET A 423 -18.41 17.73 -17.61
CA MET A 423 -17.26 16.99 -17.08
C MET A 423 -17.66 15.70 -16.37
N THR A 424 -18.77 15.70 -15.62
CA THR A 424 -19.18 14.56 -14.80
C THR A 424 -19.76 13.44 -15.66
N ARG A 425 -20.57 13.78 -16.67
CA ARG A 425 -21.27 12.80 -17.52
C ARG A 425 -20.53 12.41 -18.79
N GLY A 426 -19.79 13.33 -19.40
CA GLY A 426 -19.17 13.16 -20.72
C GLY A 426 -17.65 13.29 -20.75
N VAL A 427 -17.02 13.78 -19.68
CA VAL A 427 -15.55 14.02 -19.58
C VAL A 427 -15.02 14.95 -20.69
N GLU A 428 -15.91 15.70 -21.35
CA GLU A 428 -15.62 16.70 -22.37
C GLU A 428 -16.56 17.89 -22.15
N VAL A 429 -16.05 19.11 -22.37
CA VAL A 429 -16.80 20.36 -22.16
C VAL A 429 -16.75 21.20 -23.44
N ASP A 430 -17.85 21.88 -23.77
CA ASP A 430 -17.90 22.81 -24.90
C ASP A 430 -16.95 24.00 -24.73
N ASP A 431 -16.25 24.38 -25.81
CA ASP A 431 -15.32 25.51 -25.83
C ASP A 431 -15.98 26.81 -25.33
N GLY A 432 -17.25 27.03 -25.66
CA GLY A 432 -18.02 28.17 -25.18
C GLY A 432 -18.23 28.19 -23.66
N VAL A 433 -18.29 27.03 -23.00
CA VAL A 433 -18.39 26.90 -21.54
C VAL A 433 -17.04 27.16 -20.88
N VAL A 434 -15.96 26.67 -21.48
CA VAL A 434 -14.60 26.91 -21.00
C VAL A 434 -14.23 28.39 -21.10
N GLU A 435 -14.56 29.05 -22.22
CA GLU A 435 -14.32 30.49 -22.39
C GLU A 435 -15.20 31.33 -21.45
N ALA A 436 -16.44 30.91 -21.18
CA ALA A 436 -17.29 31.57 -20.19
C ALA A 436 -16.73 31.44 -18.76
N LEU A 437 -16.16 30.29 -18.38
CA LEU A 437 -15.47 30.12 -17.09
C LEU A 437 -14.26 31.03 -16.95
N LYS A 438 -13.44 31.15 -17.99
CA LYS A 438 -12.28 32.06 -18.01
C LYS A 438 -12.66 33.54 -17.90
N GLY A 439 -13.94 33.87 -18.13
CA GLY A 439 -14.48 35.21 -17.91
C GLY A 439 -14.50 35.66 -16.45
N PHE A 440 -14.50 34.71 -15.50
CA PHE A 440 -14.55 35.00 -14.05
C PHE A 440 -13.63 34.12 -13.18
N LEU A 441 -12.94 33.14 -13.77
CA LEU A 441 -11.88 32.36 -13.14
C LEU A 441 -10.55 32.55 -13.89
N SER A 442 -9.45 32.68 -13.15
CA SER A 442 -8.13 32.60 -13.75
C SER A 442 -7.86 31.21 -14.33
N GLU A 443 -6.92 31.08 -15.27
CA GLU A 443 -6.56 29.76 -15.84
C GLU A 443 -6.18 28.74 -14.75
N ARG A 444 -5.53 29.22 -13.68
CA ARG A 444 -5.21 28.40 -12.51
C ARG A 444 -6.46 27.92 -11.77
N GLU A 445 -7.46 28.78 -11.59
CA GLU A 445 -8.70 28.42 -10.90
C GLU A 445 -9.57 27.47 -11.74
N VAL A 446 -9.61 27.64 -13.06
CA VAL A 446 -10.28 26.68 -13.96
C VAL A 446 -9.69 25.29 -13.80
N VAL A 447 -8.37 25.21 -13.76
CA VAL A 447 -7.60 23.99 -13.52
C VAL A 447 -7.89 23.37 -12.15
N GLU A 448 -7.92 24.19 -11.08
CA GLU A 448 -8.23 23.72 -9.73
C GLU A 448 -9.68 23.23 -9.64
N LEU A 449 -10.59 23.82 -10.40
CA LEU A 449 -11.98 23.39 -10.53
C LEU A 449 -12.06 22.05 -11.26
N THR A 450 -11.35 21.87 -12.38
CA THR A 450 -11.26 20.58 -13.08
C THR A 450 -10.79 19.46 -12.16
N ALA A 451 -9.72 19.72 -11.39
CA ALA A 451 -9.19 18.75 -10.44
C ALA A 451 -10.19 18.42 -9.32
N THR A 452 -10.92 19.43 -8.83
CA THR A 452 -11.99 19.26 -7.83
C THR A 452 -13.12 18.39 -8.39
N VAL A 453 -13.57 18.66 -9.62
CA VAL A 453 -14.65 17.89 -10.26
C VAL A 453 -14.23 16.44 -10.49
N ALA A 454 -13.02 16.21 -11.02
CA ALA A 454 -12.55 14.85 -11.29
C ALA A 454 -12.33 14.03 -10.00
N ALA A 455 -11.92 14.66 -8.90
CA ALA A 455 -11.72 13.99 -7.61
C ALA A 455 -13.04 13.48 -7.01
N TYR A 456 -14.10 14.28 -7.09
CA TYR A 456 -15.42 13.92 -6.56
C TYR A 456 -16.27 13.10 -7.56
N ASN A 457 -15.87 13.04 -8.84
CA ASN A 457 -16.51 12.21 -9.85
C ASN A 457 -15.99 10.75 -9.91
N CYS A 458 -15.19 10.30 -8.93
CA CYS A 458 -14.75 8.91 -8.83
C CYS A 458 -15.57 8.10 -7.81
N PRO A 459 -16.81 7.64 -8.10
CA PRO A 459 -17.50 6.68 -7.25
C PRO A 459 -17.13 5.23 -7.60
N HIS A 460 -17.09 4.40 -6.56
CA HIS A 460 -17.02 2.93 -6.51
C HIS A 460 -17.24 2.15 -7.84
N PRO A 461 -16.34 1.23 -8.25
CA PRO A 461 -16.60 0.36 -9.40
C PRO A 461 -17.72 -0.64 -9.05
N LYS A 462 -18.87 -0.53 -9.73
CA LYS A 462 -19.87 -1.60 -9.78
C LYS A 462 -19.40 -2.68 -10.78
N PRO A 463 -19.61 -3.98 -10.50
CA PRO A 463 -19.27 -5.03 -11.43
C PRO A 463 -20.36 -5.14 -12.51
N VAL A 464 -19.97 -5.06 -13.78
CA VAL A 464 -20.83 -5.42 -14.91
C VAL A 464 -20.14 -6.57 -15.66
N PHE A 465 -20.75 -7.75 -15.58
CA PHE A 465 -20.39 -8.93 -16.35
C PHE A 465 -20.70 -8.72 -17.84
N TRP A 466 -19.76 -9.06 -18.72
CA TRP A 466 -20.04 -9.43 -20.11
C TRP A 466 -19.45 -10.81 -20.39
N LEU A 467 -20.35 -11.80 -20.53
CA LEU A 467 -20.07 -13.14 -21.05
C LEU A 467 -20.24 -13.10 -22.57
N ALA A 468 -19.16 -13.27 -23.34
CA ALA A 468 -19.15 -14.04 -24.59
C ALA A 468 -17.75 -14.03 -25.24
N ALA A 469 -17.03 -15.16 -25.19
CA ALA A 469 -16.17 -15.62 -26.28
C ALA A 469 -15.74 -17.08 -26.05
N GLY A 470 -15.65 -17.83 -27.14
CA GLY A 470 -15.59 -19.29 -27.16
C GLY A 470 -14.37 -19.92 -26.50
N ARG A 471 -14.59 -21.13 -25.97
CA ARG A 471 -13.57 -22.05 -25.46
C ARG A 471 -12.52 -22.33 -26.55
N ARG A 472 -11.29 -21.85 -26.34
CA ARG A 472 -10.07 -22.45 -26.90
C ARG A 472 -9.44 -23.28 -25.79
N HIS A 473 -9.00 -24.50 -26.10
CA HIS A 473 -8.32 -25.38 -25.14
C HIS A 473 -7.14 -24.63 -24.49
N ALA A 474 -7.20 -24.46 -23.16
CA ALA A 474 -6.17 -23.79 -22.39
C ALA A 474 -4.91 -24.68 -22.36
N SER A 475 -3.84 -24.22 -23.01
CA SER A 475 -2.49 -24.63 -22.64
C SER A 475 -2.22 -24.03 -21.25
N THR A 476 -2.10 -24.87 -20.22
CA THR A 476 -1.71 -24.39 -18.90
C THR A 476 -0.25 -23.95 -18.98
N LYS A 477 0.02 -22.67 -18.67
CA LYS A 477 1.37 -22.08 -18.67
C LYS A 477 2.21 -22.51 -17.44
N HIS A 478 1.69 -23.47 -16.70
CA HIS A 478 2.15 -23.92 -15.39
C HIS A 478 2.29 -25.45 -15.38
N PRO A 479 3.08 -25.98 -14.43
CA PRO A 479 3.24 -27.42 -14.20
C PRO A 479 1.92 -28.19 -14.04
N LYS A 480 1.96 -29.51 -14.27
CA LYS A 480 0.81 -30.39 -14.04
C LYS A 480 0.42 -30.39 -12.56
N GLY A 481 -0.85 -30.15 -12.27
CA GLY A 481 -1.35 -30.11 -10.90
C GLY A 481 -0.87 -28.89 -10.10
N PHE A 482 -0.42 -27.83 -10.79
CA PHE A 482 0.12 -26.63 -10.16
C PHE A 482 -0.85 -26.01 -9.14
N VAL A 483 -0.30 -25.68 -7.98
CA VAL A 483 -0.94 -24.86 -6.95
C VAL A 483 -0.02 -23.67 -6.71
N PRO A 484 -0.53 -22.43 -6.72
CA PRO A 484 0.30 -21.26 -6.44
C PRO A 484 0.98 -21.38 -5.08
N PRO A 485 2.29 -21.12 -4.98
CA PRO A 485 2.99 -21.23 -3.72
C PRO A 485 2.49 -20.17 -2.72
N THR A 486 2.35 -20.57 -1.47
CA THR A 486 2.04 -19.69 -0.35
C THR A 486 3.20 -18.74 -0.06
N GLN A 487 2.92 -17.63 0.64
CA GLN A 487 3.98 -16.70 1.03
C GLN A 487 4.99 -17.33 1.99
N ALA A 488 4.59 -18.33 2.79
CA ALA A 488 5.50 -19.08 3.66
C ALA A 488 6.50 -19.92 2.83
N GLU A 489 6.02 -20.68 1.84
CA GLU A 489 6.88 -21.50 0.96
C GLU A 489 7.86 -20.64 0.14
N LEU A 490 7.41 -19.48 -0.36
CA LEU A 490 8.30 -18.54 -1.06
C LEU A 490 9.38 -17.95 -0.13
N GLN A 491 9.05 -17.72 1.15
CA GLN A 491 10.01 -17.23 2.13
C GLN A 491 11.02 -18.32 2.53
N GLU A 492 10.58 -19.56 2.72
CA GLU A 492 11.47 -20.71 2.95
C GLU A 492 12.43 -20.94 1.77
N LEU A 493 11.91 -20.87 0.53
CA LEU A 493 12.73 -20.96 -0.67
C LEU A 493 13.77 -19.83 -0.70
N ARG A 494 13.37 -18.58 -0.37
CA ARG A 494 14.29 -17.44 -0.33
C ARG A 494 15.43 -17.67 0.66
N GLU A 495 15.12 -18.16 1.85
CA GLU A 495 16.12 -18.47 2.87
C GLU A 495 17.10 -19.56 2.40
N SER A 496 16.58 -20.62 1.77
CA SER A 496 17.39 -21.68 1.15
C SER A 496 18.34 -21.16 0.06
N VAL A 497 17.86 -20.28 -0.83
CA VAL A 497 18.70 -19.68 -1.87
C VAL A 497 19.73 -18.72 -1.26
N GLN A 498 19.36 -17.97 -0.23
CA GLN A 498 20.30 -17.11 0.50
C GLN A 498 21.41 -17.90 1.20
N ASP A 499 21.08 -19.06 1.79
CA ASP A 499 22.08 -19.96 2.36
C ASP A 499 23.01 -20.55 1.30
N PHE A 500 22.43 -20.99 0.17
CA PHE A 500 23.21 -21.47 -0.96
C PHE A 500 24.18 -20.40 -1.49
N THR A 501 23.70 -19.18 -1.73
CA THR A 501 24.51 -18.10 -2.29
C THR A 501 25.60 -17.66 -1.32
N ARG A 502 25.33 -17.60 0.00
CA ARG A 502 26.36 -17.36 1.04
C ARG A 502 27.48 -18.41 1.02
N ARG A 503 27.15 -19.67 0.73
CA ARG A 503 28.12 -20.78 0.73
C ARG A 503 28.91 -20.87 -0.58
N GLU A 504 28.21 -20.82 -1.70
CA GLU A 504 28.73 -21.16 -3.04
C GLU A 504 29.12 -19.93 -3.88
N ILE A 505 28.40 -18.80 -3.75
CA ILE A 505 28.63 -17.57 -4.53
C ILE A 505 29.19 -16.48 -3.60
N ARG A 506 30.29 -16.80 -2.92
CA ARG A 506 30.98 -15.85 -2.05
C ARG A 506 31.51 -14.65 -2.83
N PRO A 507 31.76 -13.50 -2.18
CA PRO A 507 32.29 -12.31 -2.86
C PRO A 507 33.53 -12.56 -3.71
N GLU A 508 34.44 -13.45 -3.27
CA GLU A 508 35.66 -13.78 -4.03
C GLU A 508 35.35 -14.57 -5.30
N VAL A 509 34.35 -15.45 -5.26
CA VAL A 509 33.88 -16.20 -6.43
C VAL A 509 33.29 -15.21 -7.44
N ALA A 510 32.40 -14.33 -6.99
CA ALA A 510 31.79 -13.34 -7.87
C ALA A 510 32.82 -12.36 -8.47
N ALA A 511 33.85 -11.98 -7.72
CA ALA A 511 34.93 -11.11 -8.22
C ALA A 511 35.83 -11.83 -9.23
N ARG A 512 36.26 -13.06 -8.91
CA ARG A 512 37.07 -13.88 -9.82
C ARG A 512 36.34 -14.15 -11.14
N THR A 513 35.06 -14.53 -11.06
CA THR A 513 34.18 -14.77 -12.21
C THR A 513 34.09 -13.57 -13.17
N ASP A 514 34.04 -12.34 -12.64
CA ASP A 514 34.06 -11.12 -13.45
C ASP A 514 35.44 -10.85 -14.07
N ALA A 515 36.51 -10.99 -13.28
CA ALA A 515 37.88 -10.74 -13.72
C ALA A 515 38.33 -11.71 -14.83
N GLU A 516 38.02 -12.99 -14.67
CA GLU A 516 38.36 -14.06 -15.63
C GLU A 516 37.44 -14.05 -16.86
N ASN A 517 36.35 -13.27 -16.84
CA ASN A 517 35.30 -13.29 -17.86
C ASN A 517 34.84 -14.73 -18.12
N ALA A 518 34.55 -15.50 -17.07
CA ALA A 518 34.25 -16.93 -17.19
C ALA A 518 33.28 -17.44 -16.13
N PHE A 519 32.28 -18.21 -16.55
CA PHE A 519 31.36 -18.89 -15.65
C PHE A 519 32.07 -20.00 -14.83
N PRO A 520 31.84 -20.11 -13.51
CA PRO A 520 32.36 -21.22 -12.71
C PRO A 520 31.57 -22.50 -13.04
N ASN A 521 32.07 -23.32 -13.97
CA ASN A 521 31.31 -24.47 -14.50
C ASN A 521 30.86 -25.50 -13.44
N ASP A 522 31.57 -25.65 -12.33
CA ASP A 522 31.15 -26.50 -11.20
C ASP A 522 29.83 -26.02 -10.54
N MET A 523 29.45 -24.76 -10.75
CA MET A 523 28.23 -24.17 -10.24
C MET A 523 26.96 -24.81 -10.84
N TRP A 524 27.01 -25.33 -12.06
CA TRP A 524 25.85 -25.97 -12.68
C TRP A 524 25.38 -27.18 -11.88
N LYS A 525 26.32 -28.05 -11.52
CA LYS A 525 26.01 -29.23 -10.72
C LYS A 525 25.48 -28.83 -9.34
N LYS A 526 26.07 -27.81 -8.70
CA LYS A 526 25.60 -27.29 -7.41
C LYS A 526 24.19 -26.72 -7.47
N LEU A 527 23.86 -25.98 -8.53
CA LEU A 527 22.51 -25.44 -8.75
C LEU A 527 21.49 -26.56 -9.02
N GLY A 528 21.89 -27.59 -9.76
CA GLY A 528 21.06 -28.77 -10.03
C GLY A 528 20.80 -29.60 -8.78
N ASP A 529 21.83 -29.88 -7.98
CA ASP A 529 21.71 -30.61 -6.71
C ASP A 529 20.86 -29.85 -5.67
N ALA A 530 20.82 -28.51 -5.76
CA ALA A 530 19.93 -27.67 -4.95
C ALA A 530 18.48 -27.56 -5.50
N GLY A 531 18.21 -28.11 -6.69
CA GLY A 531 16.90 -28.09 -7.34
C GLY A 531 16.56 -26.78 -8.09
N PHE A 532 17.47 -25.80 -8.12
CA PHE A 532 17.17 -24.45 -8.61
C PHE A 532 17.04 -24.37 -10.13
N LEU A 533 17.59 -25.32 -10.90
CA LEU A 533 17.53 -25.32 -12.36
C LEU A 533 16.16 -25.73 -12.94
N GLY A 534 15.28 -26.32 -12.12
CA GLY A 534 13.99 -26.89 -12.53
C GLY A 534 12.75 -26.27 -11.87
N ILE A 535 12.81 -25.00 -11.44
CA ILE A 535 11.73 -24.36 -10.66
C ILE A 535 10.35 -24.42 -11.33
N THR A 536 10.29 -24.22 -12.65
CA THR A 536 9.03 -24.25 -13.43
C THR A 536 8.79 -25.58 -14.15
N ALA A 537 9.65 -26.58 -13.94
CA ALA A 537 9.52 -27.89 -14.57
C ALA A 537 8.69 -28.86 -13.73
N ASP A 538 8.02 -29.80 -14.39
CA ASP A 538 7.24 -30.86 -13.73
C ASP A 538 8.17 -31.79 -12.94
N GLU A 539 7.68 -32.29 -11.80
CA GLU A 539 8.40 -33.25 -10.95
C GLU A 539 8.78 -34.54 -11.69
N GLU A 540 7.98 -34.96 -12.68
CA GLU A 540 8.26 -36.18 -13.48
C GLU A 540 9.59 -36.10 -14.27
N TYR A 541 10.10 -34.88 -14.51
CA TYR A 541 11.39 -34.64 -15.15
C TYR A 541 12.48 -34.20 -14.15
N GLY A 542 12.18 -34.19 -12.85
CA GLY A 542 13.08 -33.75 -11.78
C GLY A 542 12.92 -32.28 -11.36
N GLY A 543 11.90 -31.59 -11.85
CA GLY A 543 11.61 -30.19 -11.47
C GLY A 543 10.92 -30.05 -10.12
N LEU A 544 10.68 -28.79 -9.70
CA LEU A 544 10.03 -28.45 -8.43
C LEU A 544 8.58 -27.97 -8.57
N GLY A 545 8.13 -27.67 -9.80
CA GLY A 545 6.75 -27.31 -10.05
C GLY A 545 6.23 -26.04 -9.33
N MET A 546 7.09 -25.10 -8.94
CA MET A 546 6.73 -24.00 -8.01
C MET A 546 6.24 -22.70 -8.68
N GLY A 547 6.22 -22.64 -10.02
CA GLY A 547 5.71 -21.48 -10.76
C GLY A 547 6.68 -20.29 -10.81
N TYR A 548 6.18 -19.12 -11.22
CA TYR A 548 7.03 -17.99 -11.61
C TYR A 548 7.39 -17.08 -10.42
N GLN A 549 6.59 -17.03 -9.35
CA GLN A 549 6.98 -16.33 -8.12
C GLN A 549 8.24 -16.94 -7.51
N ALA A 550 8.27 -18.27 -7.39
CA ALA A 550 9.44 -19.00 -6.90
C ALA A 550 10.66 -18.77 -7.79
N HIS A 551 10.46 -18.74 -9.11
CA HIS A 551 11.55 -18.49 -10.07
C HIS A 551 12.13 -17.08 -9.91
N CYS A 552 11.27 -16.07 -9.72
CA CYS A 552 11.71 -14.71 -9.39
C CYS A 552 12.52 -14.65 -8.09
N VAL A 553 12.13 -15.40 -7.04
CA VAL A 553 12.90 -15.50 -5.78
C VAL A 553 14.32 -16.01 -6.03
N VAL A 554 14.46 -17.13 -6.74
CA VAL A 554 15.78 -17.70 -7.04
C VAL A 554 16.61 -16.73 -7.88
N MET A 555 16.00 -16.10 -8.88
CA MET A 555 16.67 -15.15 -9.77
C MET A 555 17.16 -13.89 -9.04
N GLU A 556 16.34 -13.34 -8.13
CA GLU A 556 16.69 -12.18 -7.31
C GLU A 556 17.90 -12.47 -6.41
N GLU A 557 17.87 -13.56 -5.64
CA GLU A 557 18.91 -13.85 -4.66
C GLU A 557 20.24 -14.30 -5.31
N ILE A 558 20.21 -15.06 -6.41
CA ILE A 558 21.43 -15.36 -7.17
C ILE A 558 22.03 -14.07 -7.75
N SER A 559 21.19 -13.18 -8.30
CA SER A 559 21.65 -11.91 -8.88
C SER A 559 22.20 -10.94 -7.82
N ARG A 560 21.67 -10.99 -6.59
CA ARG A 560 22.20 -10.26 -5.43
C ARG A 560 23.63 -10.68 -5.10
N ALA A 561 23.95 -11.97 -5.23
CA ALA A 561 25.31 -12.48 -5.03
C ALA A 561 26.23 -12.19 -6.24
N SER A 562 25.73 -12.45 -7.47
CA SER A 562 26.45 -12.17 -8.72
C SER A 562 25.47 -12.04 -9.90
N GLY A 563 25.39 -10.85 -10.48
CA GLY A 563 24.55 -10.59 -11.66
C GLY A 563 24.87 -11.51 -12.83
N SER A 564 26.16 -11.72 -13.11
CA SER A 564 26.62 -12.57 -14.22
C SER A 564 26.26 -14.04 -14.05
N ILE A 565 26.33 -14.59 -12.83
CA ILE A 565 25.90 -15.98 -12.56
C ILE A 565 24.36 -16.06 -12.66
N GLY A 566 23.65 -15.06 -12.13
CA GLY A 566 22.20 -14.94 -12.27
C GLY A 566 21.73 -14.91 -13.72
N LEU A 567 22.44 -14.20 -14.61
CA LEU A 567 22.11 -14.16 -16.03
C LEU A 567 22.28 -15.53 -16.70
N SER A 568 23.39 -16.22 -16.44
CA SER A 568 23.60 -17.57 -16.98
C SER A 568 22.54 -18.54 -16.46
N TYR A 569 22.21 -18.48 -15.17
CA TYR A 569 21.10 -19.22 -14.57
C TYR A 569 19.77 -18.95 -15.27
N ALA A 570 19.42 -17.68 -15.53
CA ALA A 570 18.19 -17.32 -16.24
C ALA A 570 18.17 -17.88 -17.67
N ALA A 571 19.29 -17.80 -18.41
CA ALA A 571 19.40 -18.38 -19.74
C ALA A 571 19.18 -19.89 -19.76
N HIS A 572 19.65 -20.59 -18.74
CA HIS A 572 19.45 -22.02 -18.60
C HIS A 572 18.00 -22.36 -18.20
N SER A 573 17.57 -21.88 -17.04
CA SER A 573 16.29 -22.24 -16.42
C SER A 573 15.07 -21.66 -17.15
N GLN A 574 15.14 -20.40 -17.61
CA GLN A 574 14.00 -19.72 -18.22
C GLN A 574 14.03 -19.77 -19.75
N LEU A 575 15.18 -19.53 -20.38
CA LEU A 575 15.22 -19.52 -21.85
C LEU A 575 15.28 -20.94 -22.44
N CYS A 576 15.87 -21.93 -21.76
CA CYS A 576 15.96 -23.30 -22.27
C CYS A 576 14.93 -24.24 -21.60
N VAL A 577 15.05 -24.47 -20.29
CA VAL A 577 14.21 -25.44 -19.56
C VAL A 577 12.73 -25.09 -19.66
N ASN A 578 12.34 -23.84 -19.36
CA ASN A 578 10.94 -23.42 -19.45
C ASN A 578 10.38 -23.51 -20.89
N GLN A 579 11.18 -23.19 -21.92
CA GLN A 579 10.71 -23.30 -23.31
C GLN A 579 10.49 -24.75 -23.76
N LEU A 580 11.34 -25.68 -23.31
CA LEU A 580 11.13 -27.13 -23.49
C LEU A 580 9.90 -27.62 -22.72
N MET A 581 9.68 -27.09 -21.51
CA MET A 581 8.48 -27.40 -20.72
C MET A 581 7.20 -26.95 -21.40
N LEU A 582 7.17 -25.74 -21.98
CA LEU A 582 5.99 -25.20 -22.64
C LEU A 582 5.71 -25.84 -23.99
N ASN A 583 6.75 -26.11 -24.80
CA ASN A 583 6.58 -26.45 -26.22
C ASN A 583 7.04 -27.86 -26.61
N GLY A 584 7.74 -28.58 -25.72
CA GLY A 584 8.29 -29.90 -26.00
C GLY A 584 7.23 -31.00 -26.01
N THR A 585 7.40 -31.99 -26.89
CA THR A 585 6.63 -33.23 -26.79
C THR A 585 7.04 -34.04 -25.55
N PRO A 586 6.22 -34.99 -25.06
CA PRO A 586 6.60 -35.86 -23.95
C PRO A 586 7.96 -36.57 -24.16
N GLU A 587 8.25 -37.00 -25.39
CA GLU A 587 9.51 -37.66 -25.75
C GLU A 587 10.70 -36.70 -25.70
N GLN A 588 10.51 -35.46 -26.18
CA GLN A 588 11.53 -34.41 -26.09
C GLN A 588 11.81 -34.05 -24.63
N LYS A 589 10.76 -33.84 -23.84
CA LYS A 589 10.86 -33.53 -22.41
C LYS A 589 11.63 -34.61 -21.66
N LYS A 590 11.23 -35.88 -21.83
CA LYS A 590 11.90 -37.04 -21.21
C LYS A 590 13.37 -37.17 -21.64
N LYS A 591 13.70 -36.79 -22.87
CA LYS A 591 15.06 -36.88 -23.40
C LYS A 591 15.98 -35.77 -22.87
N PHE A 592 15.53 -34.51 -22.87
CA PHE A 592 16.41 -33.35 -22.66
C PHE A 592 16.35 -32.76 -21.25
N LEU A 593 15.18 -32.77 -20.59
CA LEU A 593 15.02 -32.06 -19.32
C LEU A 593 15.84 -32.65 -18.15
N PRO A 594 15.94 -33.98 -17.96
CA PRO A 594 16.65 -34.53 -16.79
C PRO A 594 18.13 -34.11 -16.70
N GLY A 595 18.85 -34.10 -17.83
CA GLY A 595 20.25 -33.65 -17.89
C GLY A 595 20.39 -32.15 -17.61
N LEU A 596 19.45 -31.34 -18.12
CA LEU A 596 19.42 -29.90 -17.88
C LEU A 596 19.07 -29.56 -16.42
N ILE A 597 18.13 -30.27 -15.80
CA ILE A 597 17.66 -29.99 -14.44
C ILE A 597 18.70 -30.44 -13.41
N SER A 598 19.38 -31.56 -13.64
CA SER A 598 20.46 -32.05 -12.77
C SER A 598 21.76 -31.24 -12.84
N GLY A 599 21.87 -30.34 -13.83
CA GLY A 599 23.06 -29.52 -14.07
C GLY A 599 24.21 -30.26 -14.76
N GLU A 600 23.97 -31.47 -15.29
CA GLU A 600 24.93 -32.23 -16.10
C GLU A 600 25.05 -31.66 -17.52
N GLU A 601 23.95 -31.13 -18.04
CA GLU A 601 23.90 -30.41 -19.32
C GLU A 601 23.62 -28.93 -19.10
N ILE A 602 24.07 -28.10 -20.05
CA ILE A 602 23.90 -26.65 -20.03
C ILE A 602 22.97 -26.24 -21.17
N GLY A 603 21.97 -25.43 -20.86
CA GLY A 603 20.97 -24.93 -21.80
C GLY A 603 21.26 -23.52 -22.31
N ALA A 604 20.92 -23.27 -23.58
CA ALA A 604 20.86 -21.94 -24.16
C ALA A 604 19.70 -21.78 -25.16
N LEU A 605 19.47 -20.53 -25.58
CA LEU A 605 18.52 -20.18 -26.63
C LEU A 605 19.19 -19.24 -27.63
N ALA A 606 19.08 -19.56 -28.92
CA ALA A 606 19.75 -18.86 -30.01
C ALA A 606 18.75 -18.30 -31.03
N MET A 607 18.58 -16.98 -30.99
CA MET A 607 17.62 -16.28 -31.83
C MET A 607 18.27 -15.13 -32.62
N SER A 608 18.94 -14.22 -31.93
CA SER A 608 19.52 -13.01 -32.51
C SER A 608 20.68 -13.28 -33.46
N GLU A 609 20.83 -12.38 -34.43
CA GLU A 609 21.88 -12.40 -35.45
C GLU A 609 22.49 -10.99 -35.58
N HIS A 610 23.65 -10.89 -36.24
CA HIS A 610 24.29 -9.59 -36.53
C HIS A 610 23.32 -8.59 -37.18
N SER A 611 22.45 -9.05 -38.08
CA SER A 611 21.45 -8.22 -38.76
C SER A 611 20.06 -8.23 -38.12
N ALA A 612 19.84 -8.97 -37.02
CA ALA A 612 18.51 -9.17 -36.44
C ALA A 612 18.59 -9.22 -34.89
N GLY A 613 18.46 -8.03 -34.27
CA GLY A 613 18.38 -7.83 -32.82
C GLY A 613 16.94 -7.53 -32.39
N SER A 614 16.58 -6.24 -32.25
CA SER A 614 15.21 -5.81 -31.90
C SER A 614 14.16 -6.27 -32.92
N ASP A 615 14.51 -6.29 -34.20
CA ASP A 615 13.69 -6.90 -35.26
C ASP A 615 14.11 -8.36 -35.48
N VAL A 616 13.92 -9.17 -34.44
CA VAL A 616 14.47 -10.53 -34.40
C VAL A 616 13.85 -11.47 -35.45
N VAL A 617 12.62 -11.18 -35.88
CA VAL A 617 11.91 -11.97 -36.89
C VAL A 617 12.47 -11.78 -38.31
N SER A 618 13.30 -10.76 -38.52
CA SER A 618 14.05 -10.53 -39.76
C SER A 618 15.35 -11.36 -39.87
N MET A 619 15.54 -12.33 -38.96
CA MET A 619 16.62 -13.33 -39.04
C MET A 619 16.76 -13.96 -40.43
N LYS A 620 18.00 -14.32 -40.78
CA LYS A 620 18.40 -14.85 -42.09
C LYS A 620 18.78 -16.32 -42.06
N MET A 621 19.21 -16.86 -40.91
CA MET A 621 19.56 -18.27 -40.77
C MET A 621 18.44 -19.17 -41.32
N THR A 622 18.80 -20.16 -42.12
CA THR A 622 17.85 -21.05 -42.80
C THR A 622 17.88 -22.45 -42.22
N ALA A 623 16.76 -23.15 -42.33
CA ALA A 623 16.65 -24.58 -42.09
C ALA A 623 16.02 -25.23 -43.34
N LYS A 624 16.82 -25.91 -44.15
CA LYS A 624 16.36 -26.56 -45.39
C LYS A 624 15.92 -27.99 -45.10
N GLU A 625 14.72 -28.35 -45.54
CA GLU A 625 14.23 -29.72 -45.41
C GLU A 625 15.08 -30.68 -46.26
N VAL A 626 15.44 -31.81 -45.64
CA VAL A 626 16.18 -32.93 -46.25
C VAL A 626 15.54 -34.23 -45.79
N ASP A 627 16.01 -35.37 -46.32
CA ASP A 627 15.51 -36.66 -45.85
C ASP A 627 15.78 -36.85 -44.35
N GLY A 628 14.72 -37.17 -43.60
CA GLY A 628 14.78 -37.39 -42.14
C GLY A 628 14.85 -36.13 -41.26
N GLY A 629 14.92 -34.91 -41.81
CA GLY A 629 14.95 -33.69 -41.00
C GLY A 629 15.28 -32.41 -41.74
N TYR A 630 16.09 -31.56 -41.11
CA TYR A 630 16.48 -30.24 -41.60
C TYR A 630 17.99 -30.05 -41.50
N VAL A 631 18.54 -29.27 -42.43
CA VAL A 631 19.92 -28.78 -42.37
C VAL A 631 19.90 -27.30 -42.07
N LEU A 632 20.54 -26.91 -40.97
CA LEU A 632 20.62 -25.54 -40.46
C LEU A 632 21.92 -24.88 -40.93
N ASP A 633 21.80 -23.70 -41.53
CA ASP A 633 22.92 -22.91 -42.05
C ASP A 633 22.79 -21.44 -41.66
N GLY A 634 23.84 -20.91 -41.03
CA GLY A 634 23.97 -19.50 -40.69
C GLY A 634 24.72 -19.25 -39.38
N THR A 635 24.52 -18.05 -38.82
CA THR A 635 25.19 -17.62 -37.59
C THR A 635 24.21 -17.03 -36.61
N LYS A 636 24.42 -17.27 -35.32
CA LYS A 636 23.72 -16.60 -34.21
C LYS A 636 24.70 -15.77 -33.40
N MET A 637 24.23 -14.67 -32.83
CA MET A 637 25.09 -13.68 -32.17
C MET A 637 24.50 -13.28 -30.83
N TRP A 638 25.37 -13.03 -29.85
CA TRP A 638 25.02 -12.67 -28.46
C TRP A 638 24.34 -13.79 -27.67
N ILE A 639 24.72 -15.04 -27.91
CA ILE A 639 24.05 -16.19 -27.30
C ILE A 639 24.64 -16.50 -25.92
N THR A 640 23.88 -16.17 -24.87
CA THR A 640 24.19 -16.50 -23.47
C THR A 640 24.24 -18.02 -23.29
N ASN A 641 25.24 -18.49 -22.54
CA ASN A 641 25.65 -19.89 -22.37
C ASN A 641 26.07 -20.62 -23.66
N GLY A 642 25.90 -20.01 -24.84
CA GLY A 642 26.18 -20.63 -26.14
C GLY A 642 27.55 -21.30 -26.28
N PRO A 643 28.66 -20.72 -25.78
CA PRO A 643 29.98 -21.36 -25.84
C PRO A 643 30.08 -22.71 -25.13
N ASP A 644 29.26 -22.94 -24.09
CA ASP A 644 29.35 -24.11 -23.20
C ASP A 644 28.07 -24.97 -23.23
N ALA A 645 27.03 -24.52 -23.93
CA ALA A 645 25.74 -25.19 -23.95
C ALA A 645 25.83 -26.55 -24.62
N HIS A 646 25.19 -27.55 -24.00
CA HIS A 646 25.00 -28.90 -24.53
C HIS A 646 23.72 -28.99 -25.36
N THR A 647 22.68 -28.26 -24.96
CA THR A 647 21.39 -28.20 -25.64
C THR A 647 21.02 -26.75 -25.94
N ILE A 648 20.77 -26.43 -27.22
CA ILE A 648 20.39 -25.08 -27.65
C ILE A 648 19.05 -25.10 -28.39
N ILE A 649 18.14 -24.22 -28.01
CA ILE A 649 16.91 -23.95 -28.78
C ILE A 649 17.24 -22.92 -29.86
N VAL A 650 17.21 -23.31 -31.13
CA VAL A 650 17.61 -22.49 -32.28
C VAL A 650 16.41 -22.10 -33.12
N TYR A 651 16.27 -20.82 -33.46
CA TYR A 651 15.25 -20.34 -34.38
C TYR A 651 15.85 -20.09 -35.77
N ALA A 652 15.26 -20.70 -36.80
CA ALA A 652 15.70 -20.57 -38.18
C ALA A 652 14.51 -20.53 -39.15
N LYS A 653 14.71 -19.97 -40.35
CA LYS A 653 13.68 -19.90 -41.39
C LYS A 653 13.63 -21.17 -42.22
N THR A 654 12.52 -21.89 -42.10
CA THR A 654 12.15 -23.01 -43.00
C THR A 654 11.50 -22.52 -44.28
N LEU A 655 10.85 -21.35 -44.26
CA LEU A 655 10.32 -20.66 -45.43
C LEU A 655 10.78 -19.20 -45.46
N PRO A 656 11.97 -18.89 -46.00
CA PRO A 656 12.56 -17.55 -45.97
C PRO A 656 11.62 -16.45 -46.50
N GLN A 657 10.88 -16.74 -47.57
CA GLN A 657 9.93 -15.85 -48.23
C GLN A 657 8.67 -15.54 -47.40
N ALA A 658 8.34 -16.34 -46.39
CA ALA A 658 7.16 -16.14 -45.54
C ALA A 658 7.41 -15.19 -44.35
N GLY A 659 8.61 -14.58 -44.28
CA GLY A 659 8.96 -13.64 -43.21
C GLY A 659 8.85 -14.26 -41.83
N SER A 660 8.17 -13.59 -40.91
CA SER A 660 7.95 -14.08 -39.53
C SER A 660 7.13 -15.38 -39.47
N LYS A 661 6.28 -15.64 -40.48
CA LYS A 661 5.46 -16.86 -40.57
C LYS A 661 6.24 -18.06 -41.11
N GLY A 662 7.51 -17.90 -41.47
CA GLY A 662 8.37 -18.97 -41.98
C GLY A 662 9.44 -19.46 -41.01
N ILE A 663 9.34 -19.08 -39.73
CA ILE A 663 10.32 -19.41 -38.68
C ILE A 663 9.89 -20.68 -37.97
N THR A 664 10.86 -21.56 -37.66
CA THR A 664 10.69 -22.79 -36.90
C THR A 664 11.73 -22.84 -35.77
N ALA A 665 11.37 -23.45 -34.63
CA ALA A 665 12.28 -23.68 -33.51
C ALA A 665 12.81 -25.12 -33.55
N PHE A 666 14.08 -25.30 -33.20
CA PHE A 666 14.80 -26.57 -33.26
C PHE A 666 15.57 -26.79 -31.96
N ILE A 667 15.64 -28.03 -31.49
CA ILE A 667 16.53 -28.45 -30.40
C ILE A 667 17.82 -28.96 -31.03
N VAL A 668 18.95 -28.35 -30.69
CA VAL A 668 20.27 -28.73 -31.22
C VAL A 668 21.17 -29.21 -30.08
N PRO A 669 21.48 -30.52 -30.01
CA PRO A 669 22.50 -31.06 -29.11
C PRO A 669 23.89 -30.76 -29.67
N THR A 670 24.59 -29.80 -29.10
CA THR A 670 25.80 -29.19 -29.69
C THR A 670 26.98 -30.13 -29.77
N THR A 671 27.16 -31.00 -28.78
CA THR A 671 28.30 -31.93 -28.67
C THR A 671 28.25 -33.05 -29.70
N THR A 672 27.08 -33.36 -30.23
CA THR A 672 26.86 -34.43 -31.21
C THR A 672 26.41 -33.92 -32.58
N SER A 673 26.44 -32.61 -32.82
CA SER A 673 26.00 -31.99 -34.06
C SER A 673 27.20 -31.51 -34.88
N PRO A 674 27.67 -32.28 -35.89
CA PRO A 674 28.72 -31.82 -36.80
C PRO A 674 28.33 -30.51 -37.47
N GLY A 675 29.29 -29.61 -37.65
CA GLY A 675 29.07 -28.28 -38.23
C GLY A 675 28.66 -27.19 -37.24
N PHE A 676 28.33 -27.56 -35.99
CA PHE A 676 28.13 -26.59 -34.92
C PHE A 676 29.49 -26.16 -34.32
N SER A 677 29.69 -24.86 -34.13
CA SER A 677 30.84 -24.34 -33.37
C SER A 677 30.56 -22.98 -32.75
N CYS A 678 31.31 -22.61 -31.71
CA CYS A 678 31.37 -21.24 -31.22
C CYS A 678 32.57 -20.53 -31.86
N ALA A 679 32.32 -19.52 -32.70
CA ALA A 679 33.36 -18.76 -33.40
C ALA A 679 34.26 -18.01 -32.42
N ARG A 680 33.63 -17.38 -31.42
CA ARG A 680 34.31 -16.68 -30.33
C ARG A 680 33.38 -16.48 -29.15
N LYS A 681 33.99 -16.49 -27.97
CA LYS A 681 33.43 -15.93 -26.74
C LYS A 681 33.63 -14.42 -26.74
N LEU A 682 32.61 -13.69 -26.32
CA LEU A 682 32.58 -12.23 -26.37
C LEU A 682 33.06 -11.62 -25.05
N ASP A 683 33.86 -10.57 -25.17
CA ASP A 683 34.31 -9.75 -24.03
C ASP A 683 33.35 -8.56 -23.86
N LYS A 684 32.72 -8.46 -22.68
CA LYS A 684 31.57 -7.55 -22.43
C LYS A 684 31.91 -6.52 -21.35
N LEU A 685 31.16 -5.41 -21.36
CA LEU A 685 31.21 -4.37 -20.32
C LEU A 685 30.95 -4.96 -18.92
N GLY A 686 29.82 -5.64 -18.75
CA GLY A 686 29.43 -6.37 -17.55
C GLY A 686 28.88 -7.74 -17.90
N MET A 687 28.32 -8.43 -16.91
CA MET A 687 27.87 -9.81 -17.03
C MET A 687 28.99 -10.73 -17.56
N ARG A 688 30.24 -10.45 -17.17
CA ARG A 688 31.45 -11.10 -17.70
C ARG A 688 31.54 -12.58 -17.32
N GLY A 689 31.02 -12.92 -16.15
CA GLY A 689 30.86 -14.31 -15.72
C GLY A 689 29.82 -15.12 -16.51
N SER A 690 29.00 -14.48 -17.33
CA SER A 690 28.03 -15.16 -18.18
C SER A 690 28.64 -15.35 -19.57
N ASN A 691 28.99 -16.57 -19.92
CA ASN A 691 29.65 -16.83 -21.20
C ASN A 691 28.67 -16.51 -22.34
N THR A 692 29.10 -15.68 -23.31
CA THR A 692 28.25 -15.26 -24.44
C THR A 692 29.02 -15.47 -25.73
N GLY A 693 28.41 -16.10 -26.71
CA GLY A 693 29.08 -16.54 -27.92
C GLY A 693 28.48 -16.03 -29.22
N GLU A 694 29.32 -16.01 -30.24
CA GLU A 694 28.94 -16.07 -31.64
C GLU A 694 28.93 -17.55 -32.07
N LEU A 695 27.81 -18.04 -32.58
CA LEU A 695 27.60 -19.44 -32.93
C LEU A 695 27.51 -19.60 -34.45
N ILE A 696 28.18 -20.62 -34.97
CA ILE A 696 28.17 -20.99 -36.38
C ILE A 696 27.44 -22.32 -36.51
N PHE A 697 26.55 -22.37 -37.50
CA PHE A 697 25.88 -23.58 -37.96
C PHE A 697 26.25 -23.75 -39.43
N ASP A 698 27.16 -24.68 -39.71
CA ASP A 698 27.60 -25.03 -41.05
C ASP A 698 27.03 -26.40 -41.41
N SER A 699 25.91 -26.40 -42.12
CA SER A 699 25.18 -27.61 -42.52
C SER A 699 24.85 -28.56 -41.35
N VAL A 700 24.36 -28.00 -40.24
CA VAL A 700 24.00 -28.78 -39.04
C VAL A 700 22.70 -29.56 -39.27
N PHE A 701 22.78 -30.89 -39.30
CA PHE A 701 21.60 -31.74 -39.43
C PHE A 701 20.81 -31.82 -38.11
N VAL A 702 19.49 -31.63 -38.20
CA VAL A 702 18.53 -31.73 -37.10
C VAL A 702 17.38 -32.65 -37.52
N PRO A 703 17.16 -33.78 -36.84
CA PRO A 703 16.09 -34.72 -37.21
C PRO A 703 14.69 -34.13 -36.94
N HIS A 704 13.65 -34.64 -37.61
CA HIS A 704 12.27 -34.19 -37.37
C HIS A 704 11.85 -34.26 -35.89
N ALA A 705 12.35 -35.25 -35.15
CA ALA A 705 12.07 -35.42 -33.72
C ALA A 705 12.62 -34.27 -32.84
N HIS A 706 13.48 -33.40 -33.38
CA HIS A 706 14.07 -32.25 -32.70
C HIS A 706 13.46 -30.91 -33.14
N VAL A 707 12.42 -30.93 -33.98
CA VAL A 707 11.60 -29.74 -34.24
C VAL A 707 10.77 -29.45 -32.99
N LEU A 708 10.89 -28.24 -32.44
CA LEU A 708 10.18 -27.81 -31.23
C LEU A 708 8.90 -27.06 -31.62
N GLY A 709 7.75 -27.65 -31.28
CA GLY A 709 6.45 -27.15 -31.71
C GLY A 709 6.19 -27.32 -33.22
N PRO A 710 5.15 -26.67 -33.77
CA PRO A 710 4.80 -26.83 -35.18
C PRO A 710 5.76 -26.10 -36.14
N ILE A 711 6.04 -26.71 -37.30
CA ILE A 711 6.80 -26.09 -38.39
C ILE A 711 6.16 -24.76 -38.81
N ASN A 712 6.97 -23.75 -39.12
CA ASN A 712 6.56 -22.38 -39.49
C ASN A 712 5.78 -21.63 -38.39
N ARG A 713 5.78 -22.14 -37.15
CA ARG A 713 5.14 -21.53 -35.98
C ARG A 713 6.14 -21.17 -34.88
N GLY A 714 7.42 -20.99 -35.23
CA GLY A 714 8.47 -20.59 -34.29
C GLY A 714 8.20 -19.26 -33.59
N VAL A 715 7.57 -18.28 -34.26
CA VAL A 715 7.14 -17.04 -33.58
C VAL A 715 6.08 -17.32 -32.51
N HIS A 716 5.20 -18.31 -32.71
CA HIS A 716 4.26 -18.71 -31.67
C HIS A 716 5.01 -19.33 -30.48
N VAL A 717 5.91 -20.28 -30.72
CA VAL A 717 6.78 -20.88 -29.69
C VAL A 717 7.54 -19.80 -28.89
N LEU A 718 8.08 -18.80 -29.57
CA LEU A 718 8.73 -17.65 -28.92
C LEU A 718 7.74 -16.89 -28.01
N MET A 719 6.59 -16.51 -28.55
CA MET A 719 5.59 -15.72 -27.83
C MET A 719 4.95 -16.48 -26.66
N GLU A 720 4.95 -17.82 -26.69
CA GLU A 720 4.44 -18.64 -25.60
C GLU A 720 5.24 -18.46 -24.29
N GLY A 721 6.54 -18.12 -24.37
CA GLY A 721 7.43 -17.95 -23.22
C GLY A 721 7.99 -16.53 -23.01
N LEU A 722 7.91 -15.64 -24.01
CA LEU A 722 8.60 -14.34 -23.98
C LEU A 722 8.13 -13.39 -22.87
N ASP A 723 6.83 -13.35 -22.56
CA ASP A 723 6.33 -12.49 -21.49
C ASP A 723 6.75 -13.02 -20.10
N LEU A 724 6.79 -14.35 -19.94
CA LEU A 724 7.29 -15.00 -18.74
C LEU A 724 8.80 -14.81 -18.58
N GLU A 725 9.55 -14.86 -19.68
CA GLU A 725 10.98 -14.52 -19.70
C GLU A 725 11.23 -13.10 -19.16
N ARG A 726 10.47 -12.11 -19.63
CA ARG A 726 10.55 -10.72 -19.14
C ARG A 726 10.24 -10.62 -17.66
N LEU A 727 9.19 -11.31 -17.22
CA LEU A 727 8.80 -11.35 -15.82
C LEU A 727 9.93 -11.90 -14.95
N VAL A 728 10.47 -13.08 -15.24
CA VAL A 728 11.53 -13.69 -14.42
C VAL A 728 12.81 -12.84 -14.46
N LEU A 729 13.19 -12.33 -15.64
CA LEU A 729 14.37 -11.46 -15.76
C LEU A 729 14.21 -10.15 -14.97
N SER A 730 12.99 -9.67 -14.69
CA SER A 730 12.77 -8.47 -13.88
C SER A 730 13.22 -8.60 -12.43
N ALA A 731 13.37 -9.83 -11.93
CA ALA A 731 13.90 -10.11 -10.61
C ALA A 731 15.43 -9.91 -10.51
N GLY A 732 16.17 -10.07 -11.61
CA GLY A 732 17.62 -9.87 -11.64
C GLY A 732 18.07 -8.46 -11.20
N PRO A 733 17.49 -7.39 -11.78
CA PRO A 733 17.71 -6.01 -11.33
C PRO A 733 17.39 -5.78 -9.84
N LEU A 734 16.41 -6.48 -9.26
CA LEU A 734 16.10 -6.38 -7.83
C LEU A 734 17.27 -6.83 -6.97
N GLY A 735 17.86 -7.98 -7.32
CA GLY A 735 19.05 -8.50 -6.66
C GLY A 735 20.22 -7.52 -6.72
N LEU A 736 20.46 -6.92 -7.89
CA LEU A 736 21.51 -5.91 -8.06
C LEU A 736 21.27 -4.63 -7.23
N MET A 737 20.02 -4.15 -7.14
CA MET A 737 19.67 -3.01 -6.27
C MET A 737 19.87 -3.33 -4.79
N GLN A 738 19.48 -4.52 -4.35
CA GLN A 738 19.71 -4.97 -2.99
C GLN A 738 21.22 -5.08 -2.69
N ALA A 739 22.02 -5.63 -3.62
CA ALA A 739 23.47 -5.71 -3.51
C ALA A 739 24.15 -4.33 -3.41
N CYS A 740 23.61 -3.32 -4.11
CA CYS A 740 24.04 -1.93 -3.95
C CYS A 740 23.83 -1.45 -2.51
N LEU A 741 22.63 -1.64 -1.96
CA LEU A 741 22.33 -1.23 -0.59
C LEU A 741 23.15 -2.00 0.46
N ASP A 742 23.31 -3.31 0.27
CA ASP A 742 24.10 -4.17 1.16
C ASP A 742 25.56 -3.72 1.25
N THR A 743 26.11 -3.20 0.15
CA THR A 743 27.49 -2.71 0.10
C THR A 743 27.59 -1.29 0.66
N VAL A 744 26.66 -0.41 0.27
CA VAL A 744 26.74 1.02 0.57
C VAL A 744 26.34 1.33 2.01
N LEU A 745 25.28 0.72 2.55
CA LEU A 745 24.76 1.04 3.88
C LEU A 745 25.81 0.85 4.98
N PRO A 746 26.55 -0.27 5.06
CA PRO A 746 27.64 -0.40 6.04
C PRO A 746 28.74 0.64 5.83
N TYR A 747 29.15 0.89 4.58
CA TYR A 747 30.22 1.82 4.25
C TYR A 747 29.91 3.25 4.70
N VAL A 748 28.72 3.77 4.36
CA VAL A 748 28.34 5.17 4.68
C VAL A 748 28.16 5.41 6.18
N HIS A 749 27.80 4.38 6.95
CA HIS A 749 27.67 4.47 8.41
C HIS A 749 29.03 4.34 9.14
N GLN A 750 30.06 3.80 8.49
CA GLN A 750 31.40 3.67 9.07
C GLN A 750 32.34 4.81 8.62
N ARG A 751 32.27 5.20 7.34
CA ARG A 751 33.15 6.23 6.76
C ARG A 751 32.83 7.61 7.34
N LYS A 752 33.84 8.30 7.87
CA LYS A 752 33.68 9.66 8.42
C LYS A 752 34.32 10.73 7.53
N GLN A 753 33.61 11.85 7.36
CA GLN A 753 34.13 13.12 6.83
C GLN A 753 33.48 14.26 7.62
N PHE A 754 34.16 15.41 7.71
CA PHE A 754 33.66 16.55 8.52
C PHE A 754 33.30 16.16 9.97
N GLY A 755 34.05 15.21 10.56
CA GLY A 755 33.87 14.78 11.94
C GLY A 755 32.74 13.78 12.22
N ALA A 756 31.90 13.41 11.24
CA ALA A 756 30.76 12.51 11.42
C ALA A 756 30.68 11.42 10.34
N PRO A 757 29.97 10.31 10.58
CA PRO A 757 29.64 9.35 9.53
C PRO A 757 28.93 10.02 8.34
N ILE A 758 29.34 9.71 7.11
CA ILE A 758 28.77 10.34 5.92
C ILE A 758 27.28 10.03 5.74
N ALA A 759 26.77 8.94 6.35
CA ALA A 759 25.35 8.62 6.45
C ALA A 759 24.50 9.70 7.13
N HIS A 760 25.09 10.58 7.93
CA HIS A 760 24.36 11.67 8.60
C HIS A 760 24.21 12.92 7.72
N ASN A 761 24.87 12.96 6.56
CA ASN A 761 24.74 14.07 5.62
C ASN A 761 23.40 13.95 4.86
N GLN A 762 22.61 15.01 4.85
CA GLN A 762 21.25 14.98 4.29
C GLN A 762 21.19 14.54 2.82
N LEU A 763 22.17 14.96 1.99
CA LEU A 763 22.25 14.53 0.58
C LEU A 763 22.55 13.03 0.42
N VAL A 764 23.32 12.45 1.34
CA VAL A 764 23.57 11.00 1.39
C VAL A 764 22.29 10.27 1.82
N GLN A 765 21.60 10.76 2.84
CA GLN A 765 20.32 10.21 3.28
C GLN A 765 19.25 10.23 2.18
N GLY A 766 19.20 11.33 1.40
CA GLY A 766 18.33 11.45 0.24
C GLY A 766 18.60 10.35 -0.79
N LYS A 767 19.86 10.16 -1.20
CA LYS A 767 20.23 9.08 -2.14
C LYS A 767 19.90 7.69 -1.60
N LEU A 768 20.17 7.42 -0.32
CA LEU A 768 19.82 6.13 0.30
C LEU A 768 18.31 5.89 0.30
N ALA A 769 17.51 6.93 0.61
CA ALA A 769 16.06 6.86 0.58
C ALA A 769 15.54 6.60 -0.85
N ASP A 770 16.10 7.28 -1.85
CA ASP A 770 15.75 7.09 -3.26
C ASP A 770 16.10 5.68 -3.73
N MET A 771 17.31 5.19 -3.44
CA MET A 771 17.73 3.83 -3.78
C MET A 771 16.80 2.78 -3.16
N TYR A 772 16.48 2.91 -1.87
CA TYR A 772 15.54 1.99 -1.20
C TYR A 772 14.14 2.05 -1.82
N THR A 773 13.63 3.24 -2.10
CA THR A 773 12.29 3.42 -2.68
C THR A 773 12.20 2.83 -4.08
N LYS A 774 13.20 3.08 -4.94
CA LYS A 774 13.29 2.50 -6.29
C LYS A 774 13.30 0.97 -6.25
N MET A 775 14.08 0.38 -5.33
CA MET A 775 14.13 -1.06 -5.13
C MET A 775 12.78 -1.62 -4.68
N ARG A 776 12.16 -1.04 -3.63
CA ARG A 776 10.87 -1.52 -3.11
C ARG A 776 9.74 -1.35 -4.12
N ALA A 777 9.71 -0.27 -4.91
CA ALA A 777 8.75 -0.09 -5.99
C ALA A 777 8.91 -1.14 -7.09
N SER A 778 10.15 -1.38 -7.53
CA SER A 778 10.46 -2.39 -8.55
C SER A 778 10.12 -3.81 -8.08
N SER A 779 10.42 -4.12 -6.81
CA SER A 779 10.14 -5.41 -6.18
C SER A 779 8.63 -5.65 -6.07
N SER A 780 7.87 -4.67 -5.55
CA SER A 780 6.41 -4.77 -5.48
C SER A 780 5.78 -4.98 -6.86
N PHE A 781 6.24 -4.27 -7.90
CA PHE A 781 5.68 -4.45 -9.25
C PHE A 781 6.01 -5.84 -9.81
N THR A 782 7.27 -6.26 -9.76
CA THR A 782 7.72 -7.58 -10.23
C THR A 782 6.96 -8.72 -9.56
N TYR A 783 6.87 -8.72 -8.22
CA TYR A 783 6.20 -9.77 -7.48
C TYR A 783 4.68 -9.72 -7.60
N ALA A 784 4.07 -8.54 -7.75
CA ALA A 784 2.63 -8.46 -8.04
C ALA A 784 2.28 -9.09 -9.38
N VAL A 785 3.09 -8.85 -10.43
CA VAL A 785 2.89 -9.47 -11.74
C VAL A 785 3.14 -10.99 -11.68
N ALA A 786 4.20 -11.44 -11.00
CA ALA A 786 4.46 -12.86 -10.83
C ALA A 786 3.33 -13.58 -10.09
N ARG A 787 2.82 -12.96 -9.02
CA ARG A 787 1.69 -13.46 -8.26
C ARG A 787 0.42 -13.53 -9.11
N ALA A 788 0.10 -12.49 -9.88
CA ALA A 788 -1.06 -12.50 -10.77
C ALA A 788 -0.97 -13.61 -11.84
N VAL A 789 0.23 -13.85 -12.38
CA VAL A 789 0.47 -14.95 -13.33
C VAL A 789 0.22 -16.30 -12.66
N ASP A 790 0.75 -16.54 -11.46
CA ASP A 790 0.57 -17.81 -10.76
C ASP A 790 -0.87 -18.01 -10.25
N GLU A 791 -1.49 -17.00 -9.65
CA GLU A 791 -2.86 -17.09 -9.14
C GLU A 791 -3.90 -17.27 -10.26
N SER A 792 -3.57 -16.88 -11.50
CA SER A 792 -4.42 -17.10 -12.68
C SER A 792 -4.18 -18.44 -13.39
N TYR A 793 -3.43 -19.40 -12.81
CA TYR A 793 -3.04 -20.64 -13.48
C TYR A 793 -4.17 -21.47 -14.12
N GLN A 794 -5.39 -21.41 -13.56
CA GLN A 794 -6.56 -22.12 -14.12
C GLN A 794 -7.04 -21.51 -15.43
N GLU A 795 -6.96 -20.19 -15.55
CA GLU A 795 -7.28 -19.40 -16.74
C GLU A 795 -6.19 -18.35 -16.96
N PRO A 796 -5.03 -18.72 -17.55
CA PRO A 796 -3.83 -17.89 -17.52
C PRO A 796 -4.07 -16.46 -18.05
N GLN A 797 -3.93 -15.46 -17.17
CA GLN A 797 -4.05 -14.04 -17.49
C GLN A 797 -2.65 -13.39 -17.51
N ILE A 798 -1.86 -13.69 -18.54
CA ILE A 798 -0.54 -13.10 -18.73
C ILE A 798 -0.69 -11.83 -19.56
N ARG A 799 -0.59 -10.66 -18.91
CA ARG A 799 -0.65 -9.37 -19.58
C ARG A 799 0.74 -8.94 -20.05
N THR A 800 0.90 -8.84 -21.36
CA THR A 800 2.16 -8.43 -22.01
C THR A 800 2.68 -7.09 -21.47
N GLN A 801 1.80 -6.11 -21.26
CA GLN A 801 2.16 -4.79 -20.76
C GLN A 801 2.70 -4.83 -19.32
N ASP A 802 2.19 -5.73 -18.49
CA ASP A 802 2.59 -5.86 -17.09
C ASP A 802 3.98 -6.51 -17.00
N CYS A 803 4.20 -7.58 -17.75
CA CYS A 803 5.51 -8.24 -17.83
C CYS A 803 6.59 -7.33 -18.43
N ALA A 804 6.26 -6.61 -19.52
CA ALA A 804 7.18 -5.65 -20.13
C ALA A 804 7.44 -4.43 -19.22
N GLY A 805 6.42 -3.96 -18.50
CA GLY A 805 6.51 -2.87 -17.55
C GLY A 805 7.41 -3.21 -16.35
N ALA A 806 7.29 -4.42 -15.81
CA ALA A 806 8.08 -4.87 -14.66
C ALA A 806 9.59 -4.81 -14.96
N ILE A 807 10.05 -5.47 -16.04
CA ILE A 807 11.47 -5.44 -16.41
C ILE A 807 11.93 -4.06 -16.87
N LEU A 808 11.08 -3.29 -17.57
CA LEU A 808 11.41 -1.92 -17.98
C LEU A 808 11.74 -1.05 -16.76
N TYR A 809 10.86 -1.06 -15.76
CA TYR A 809 11.02 -0.25 -14.56
C TYR A 809 12.21 -0.74 -13.73
N ALA A 810 12.29 -2.05 -13.46
CA ALA A 810 13.34 -2.61 -12.61
C ALA A 810 14.75 -2.41 -13.22
N ALA A 811 14.91 -2.59 -14.53
CA ALA A 811 16.20 -2.44 -15.21
C ALA A 811 16.76 -1.01 -15.10
N GLU A 812 15.95 0.00 -15.42
CA GLU A 812 16.38 1.41 -15.38
C GLU A 812 16.68 1.85 -13.93
N ARG A 813 15.86 1.42 -12.97
CA ARG A 813 16.08 1.70 -11.55
C ARG A 813 17.35 1.05 -11.01
N ALA A 814 17.70 -0.15 -11.46
CA ALA A 814 18.95 -0.80 -11.05
C ALA A 814 20.20 -0.05 -11.52
N THR A 815 20.22 0.44 -12.77
CA THR A 815 21.32 1.28 -13.26
C THR A 815 21.46 2.56 -12.45
N GLU A 816 20.35 3.24 -12.13
CA GLU A 816 20.37 4.44 -11.28
C GLU A 816 20.90 4.14 -9.87
N CYS A 817 20.43 3.06 -9.23
CA CYS A 817 20.90 2.66 -7.90
C CYS A 817 22.39 2.33 -7.91
N ALA A 818 22.90 1.68 -8.95
CA ALA A 818 24.32 1.35 -9.07
C ALA A 818 25.18 2.60 -9.30
N LEU A 819 24.71 3.57 -10.08
CA LEU A 819 25.35 4.88 -10.22
C LEU A 819 25.43 5.62 -8.88
N ASP A 820 24.32 5.66 -8.13
CA ASP A 820 24.29 6.26 -6.79
C ASP A 820 25.20 5.51 -5.81
N ALA A 821 25.29 4.18 -5.90
CA ALA A 821 26.17 3.38 -5.07
C ALA A 821 27.65 3.73 -5.27
N VAL A 822 28.10 3.85 -6.52
CA VAL A 822 29.44 4.33 -6.85
C VAL A 822 29.67 5.72 -6.26
N GLN A 823 28.72 6.63 -6.46
CA GLN A 823 28.83 8.01 -5.99
C GLN A 823 28.90 8.12 -4.46
N LEU A 824 28.10 7.32 -3.74
CA LEU A 824 28.06 7.29 -2.28
C LEU A 824 29.34 6.73 -1.66
N MET A 825 30.03 5.83 -2.37
CA MET A 825 31.34 5.32 -1.96
C MET A 825 32.51 6.24 -2.37
N GLY A 826 32.25 7.22 -3.24
CA GLY A 826 33.24 8.19 -3.70
C GLY A 826 34.38 7.52 -4.48
N GLY A 827 35.62 7.95 -4.22
CA GLY A 827 36.79 7.36 -4.87
C GLY A 827 36.86 5.83 -4.70
N MET A 828 36.42 5.30 -3.56
CA MET A 828 36.40 3.85 -3.34
C MET A 828 35.40 3.13 -4.23
N GLY A 829 34.24 3.73 -4.51
CA GLY A 829 33.24 3.14 -5.42
C GLY A 829 33.73 3.01 -6.87
N TYR A 830 34.79 3.73 -7.23
CA TYR A 830 35.40 3.66 -8.56
C TYR A 830 36.51 2.59 -8.66
N MET A 831 36.94 2.05 -7.53
CA MET A 831 37.99 1.03 -7.47
C MET A 831 37.38 -0.38 -7.56
N ASN A 832 38.11 -1.35 -8.13
CA ASN A 832 37.61 -2.71 -8.35
C ASN A 832 37.65 -3.60 -7.09
N GLU A 833 38.24 -3.11 -6.00
CA GLU A 833 38.31 -3.77 -4.69
C GLU A 833 36.92 -3.87 -4.02
N VAL A 834 35.94 -3.06 -4.47
CA VAL A 834 34.55 -3.11 -4.02
C VAL A 834 33.61 -3.46 -5.17
N PRO A 835 32.49 -4.14 -4.91
CA PRO A 835 31.67 -4.72 -5.98
C PRO A 835 30.81 -3.71 -6.75
N VAL A 836 30.65 -2.47 -6.29
CA VAL A 836 29.68 -1.52 -6.89
C VAL A 836 29.99 -1.17 -8.35
N GLY A 837 31.26 -1.08 -8.72
CA GLY A 837 31.67 -0.89 -10.12
C GLY A 837 31.28 -2.06 -11.02
N ARG A 838 31.39 -3.30 -10.52
CA ARG A 838 30.89 -4.50 -11.20
C ARG A 838 29.36 -4.48 -11.31
N ILE A 839 28.66 -4.20 -10.21
CA ILE A 839 27.19 -4.16 -10.16
C ILE A 839 26.64 -3.15 -11.19
N LEU A 840 27.26 -1.98 -11.33
CA LEU A 840 26.90 -1.00 -12.35
C LEU A 840 27.04 -1.54 -13.78
N ARG A 841 28.16 -2.19 -14.08
CA ARG A 841 28.41 -2.79 -15.40
C ARG A 841 27.40 -3.90 -15.69
N ASP A 842 27.07 -4.72 -14.68
CA ASP A 842 26.09 -5.81 -14.78
C ASP A 842 24.67 -5.27 -15.02
N ALA A 843 24.25 -4.26 -14.26
CA ALA A 843 22.89 -3.69 -14.33
C ALA A 843 22.53 -3.20 -15.75
N LYS A 844 23.51 -2.63 -16.48
CA LYS A 844 23.27 -2.03 -17.79
C LYS A 844 22.70 -3.00 -18.83
N LEU A 845 23.04 -4.30 -18.75
CA LEU A 845 22.55 -5.28 -19.72
C LEU A 845 21.03 -5.43 -19.67
N TYR A 846 20.41 -5.28 -18.49
CA TYR A 846 18.96 -5.47 -18.35
C TYR A 846 18.13 -4.43 -19.11
N GLU A 847 18.70 -3.31 -19.54
CA GLU A 847 18.05 -2.33 -20.41
C GLU A 847 18.15 -2.70 -21.91
N ILE A 848 18.98 -3.70 -22.26
CA ILE A 848 19.36 -4.05 -23.63
C ILE A 848 18.90 -5.47 -24.00
N GLY A 849 19.25 -6.45 -23.17
CA GLY A 849 18.93 -7.87 -23.38
C GLY A 849 17.43 -8.17 -23.26
N ALA A 850 17.00 -9.31 -23.83
CA ALA A 850 15.59 -9.75 -23.84
C ALA A 850 14.59 -8.70 -24.38
N GLY A 851 15.07 -7.84 -25.29
CA GLY A 851 14.37 -6.67 -25.83
C GLY A 851 14.68 -5.41 -25.04
N THR A 852 15.11 -4.36 -25.76
CA THR A 852 15.55 -3.11 -25.13
C THR A 852 14.41 -2.38 -24.41
N SER A 853 14.74 -1.42 -23.55
CA SER A 853 13.77 -0.53 -22.91
C SER A 853 12.83 0.14 -23.92
N GLU A 854 13.29 0.50 -25.12
CA GLU A 854 12.46 1.07 -26.20
C GLU A 854 11.50 0.03 -26.76
N VAL A 855 11.96 -1.22 -26.98
CA VAL A 855 11.09 -2.31 -27.43
C VAL A 855 9.98 -2.57 -26.41
N ARG A 856 10.30 -2.53 -25.11
CA ARG A 856 9.31 -2.72 -24.03
C ARG A 856 8.27 -1.60 -24.03
N ARG A 857 8.70 -0.34 -24.14
CA ARG A 857 7.80 0.83 -24.30
C ARG A 857 6.88 0.67 -25.53
N MET A 858 7.45 0.26 -26.67
CA MET A 858 6.69 0.02 -27.89
C MET A 858 5.65 -1.11 -27.72
N VAL A 859 6.03 -2.20 -27.06
CA VAL A 859 5.14 -3.33 -26.80
C VAL A 859 3.99 -2.94 -25.86
N ILE A 860 4.27 -2.15 -24.82
CA ILE A 860 3.24 -1.59 -23.93
C ILE A 860 2.27 -0.70 -24.73
N GLY A 861 2.79 0.23 -25.54
CA GLY A 861 1.96 1.08 -26.40
C GLY A 861 1.10 0.28 -27.39
N ARG A 862 1.65 -0.77 -27.99
CA ARG A 862 0.89 -1.69 -28.87
C ARG A 862 -0.15 -2.51 -28.12
N ALA A 863 0.06 -2.81 -26.84
CA ALA A 863 -0.96 -3.46 -26.01
C ALA A 863 -2.15 -2.52 -25.82
N PHE A 864 -1.91 -1.26 -25.45
CA PHE A 864 -2.98 -0.25 -25.34
C PHE A 864 -3.73 -0.04 -26.65
N ASN A 865 -3.02 0.08 -27.78
CA ASN A 865 -3.67 0.21 -29.08
C ASN A 865 -4.62 -0.96 -29.41
N ARG A 866 -4.31 -2.17 -28.95
CA ARG A 866 -5.20 -3.34 -29.13
C ARG A 866 -6.40 -3.31 -28.18
N GLU A 867 -6.19 -2.87 -26.95
CA GLU A 867 -7.22 -2.78 -25.91
C GLU A 867 -8.30 -1.74 -26.27
N PHE A 868 -7.90 -0.65 -26.93
CA PHE A 868 -8.78 0.44 -27.34
C PHE A 868 -9.07 0.47 -28.85
N ALA A 869 -8.78 -0.60 -29.57
CA ALA A 869 -9.18 -0.72 -30.98
C ALA A 869 -10.71 -0.95 -31.05
N GLN A 870 -11.43 -0.01 -31.68
CA GLN A 870 -12.87 -0.12 -31.97
C GLN A 870 -13.16 -1.20 -33.02
#